data_AF-A0A931P089-F1
#
_entry.id   AF-A0A931P089-F1
#
_cell.length_a   1.000
_cell.length_b   1.000
_cell.length_c   1.000
_cell.angle_alpha   90.00
_cell.angle_beta   90.00
_cell.angle_gamma   90.00
#
_symmetry.space_group_name_H-M   'P 1'
#
loop_
_entity.id
_entity.type
_entity.pdbx_description
1 polymer ?
#
loop_
_entity_poly.entity_id
_entity_poly.type
_entity_poly.pdbx_seq_one_letter_code
_entity_poly.pdbx_strand_id
1 'polypeptide(L)'
;MRRLIAFTVFALTALSLTSAPVLAQTYTYTARTAAPAQQTGQVTAGSITWSCQDRACTVSGPWPQPGVGACAQLAAIVGRISEYGHPGARLNGAQLEQCNANAARPALQTTLAPGIAAQIPSAVSPQVRAPELQVQQQPGQRVSPQQIQRPQPQQRPGVQPPQLQVPVEARPTVSAVTEMRFEAPRITSRTVTVEPPPTERLYAVRSGGGDGDFGGNGPHVQVTVTVVAEEDCLFADIHMVAEETRPDHTRGRVRERVRLWCNPEGGHIERIVSPTRATGEYTDTDWEIDTIVPGRGEIDVRRGLPAVDGPVRSFIIMGDTNGDVASNDNDGRDVGDLDANGRRTVERTSVQVQWNEISVVVPIVSEPEVSGPPGTTTIWVRGQHSDFLTLRHTGGDRDFYGHGPRMNVTSRLTLSPDRTRLLASLSGDASETGGDTRASGRSDNETIWTAPPGWRIDAVQLEYGWWDEARVWQQEYETALDRTTTAAYTDRDHEQDFLVEGTGEGGRNGIWFNDTTVDARRRAMSPVAAFRVVGDTNGDEAGTRTGLQAFYQPMLVTLFPIDPARARASDLEPDVFLDVPTGDYGNRLSGGNSCGPQAASRVLRFYGVPTTYEQFKRRVQSSGNFVSDQSLGTPPGTLRDRMNDLSSGFVHDVLPLGGANNERALARIRDLLDQGRPVLTLVGWGSQYAADIFSPHDAAATAHWIVVRGYNSRSRTFLIVDNGHAVEWSYEHFASMFDYGQDAQFEALLALMNVEKGSIIYRR
;
A
#
# COMPACT_ATOMS: atom_id res chain seq x y z
N MET A 1 35.98 -17.22 77.93
CA MET A 1 35.39 -16.03 77.27
C MET A 1 34.75 -16.47 75.97
N ARG A 2 33.42 -16.61 75.94
CA ARG A 2 32.61 -16.92 74.75
C ARG A 2 31.81 -15.66 74.42
N ARG A 3 31.84 -15.17 73.18
CA ARG A 3 30.98 -14.06 72.73
C ARG A 3 29.86 -14.59 71.85
N LEU A 4 28.67 -14.08 72.17
CA LEU A 4 27.35 -14.50 71.70
C LEU A 4 27.06 -14.13 70.25
N ILE A 5 26.26 -14.99 69.64
CA ILE A 5 25.55 -14.87 68.37
C ILE A 5 24.34 -13.93 68.58
N ALA A 6 24.16 -12.94 67.71
CA ALA A 6 22.92 -12.17 67.59
C ALA A 6 22.28 -12.47 66.23
N PHE A 7 21.13 -13.15 66.27
CA PHE A 7 20.24 -13.34 65.12
C PHE A 7 19.32 -12.12 65.02
N THR A 8 19.34 -11.44 63.87
CA THR A 8 18.36 -10.38 63.54
C THR A 8 17.37 -10.96 62.54
N VAL A 9 16.12 -11.10 62.97
CA VAL A 9 14.96 -11.47 62.14
C VAL A 9 14.46 -10.20 61.43
N PHE A 10 14.58 -10.13 60.11
CA PHE A 10 13.87 -9.15 59.29
C PHE A 10 12.60 -9.80 58.74
N ALA A 11 11.44 -9.34 59.22
CA ALA A 11 10.15 -9.68 58.65
C ALA A 11 9.95 -8.90 57.34
N LEU A 12 9.86 -9.61 56.21
CA LEU A 12 9.40 -9.06 54.94
C LEU A 12 7.86 -9.04 54.94
N THR A 13 7.27 -7.86 55.06
CA THR A 13 5.87 -7.60 54.72
C THR A 13 5.74 -7.41 53.20
N ALA A 14 5.18 -8.39 52.52
CA ALA A 14 4.81 -8.31 51.11
C ALA A 14 3.57 -7.41 50.93
N LEU A 15 3.77 -6.19 50.40
CA LEU A 15 2.68 -5.33 49.95
C LEU A 15 2.16 -5.86 48.61
N SER A 16 1.00 -6.49 48.62
CA SER A 16 0.25 -6.89 47.42
C SER A 16 -0.52 -5.68 46.91
N LEU A 17 0.01 -5.02 45.87
CA LEU A 17 -0.72 -3.99 45.11
C LEU A 17 -1.76 -4.69 44.24
N THR A 18 -2.99 -4.82 44.74
CA THR A 18 -4.15 -5.22 43.93
C THR A 18 -4.60 -4.03 43.10
N SER A 19 -4.28 -4.01 41.82
CA SER A 19 -4.87 -3.11 40.84
C SER A 19 -6.36 -3.45 40.69
N ALA A 20 -7.24 -2.61 41.25
CA ALA A 20 -8.67 -2.71 40.99
C ALA A 20 -8.93 -2.31 39.53
N PRO A 21 -9.70 -3.08 38.75
CA PRO A 21 -10.06 -2.69 37.39
C PRO A 21 -10.84 -1.38 37.43
N VAL A 22 -10.35 -0.36 36.73
CA VAL A 22 -11.09 0.86 36.46
C VAL A 22 -12.24 0.48 35.53
N LEU A 23 -13.44 0.31 36.08
CA LEU A 23 -14.64 0.09 35.29
C LEU A 23 -14.91 1.36 34.48
N ALA A 24 -14.78 1.28 33.16
CA ALA A 24 -15.16 2.37 32.27
C ALA A 24 -16.62 2.75 32.54
N GLN A 25 -16.87 4.01 32.88
CA GLN A 25 -18.22 4.50 33.12
C GLN A 25 -19.05 4.30 31.85
N THR A 26 -20.17 3.58 31.99
CA THR A 26 -21.12 3.34 30.90
C THR A 26 -22.29 4.29 31.05
N TYR A 27 -22.65 4.99 29.98
CA TYR A 27 -23.75 5.94 29.93
C TYR A 27 -24.89 5.36 29.12
N THR A 28 -26.12 5.53 29.61
CA THR A 28 -27.33 5.20 28.84
C THR A 28 -27.78 6.43 28.07
N TYR A 29 -27.63 6.36 26.75
CA TYR A 29 -28.07 7.37 25.81
C TYR A 29 -29.54 7.16 25.45
N THR A 30 -30.26 8.27 25.33
CA THR A 30 -31.65 8.31 24.86
C THR A 30 -31.77 9.32 23.72
N ALA A 31 -32.39 8.89 22.63
CA ALA A 31 -32.86 9.74 21.55
C ALA A 31 -34.41 9.75 21.56
N ARG A 32 -35.03 10.93 21.57
CA ARG A 32 -36.49 11.06 21.41
C ARG A 32 -36.82 11.57 20.03
N THR A 33 -37.75 10.94 19.33
CA THR A 33 -38.20 11.36 18.01
C THR A 33 -39.41 12.31 18.11
N ALA A 34 -39.50 13.27 17.19
CA ALA A 34 -40.58 14.26 17.13
C ALA A 34 -41.93 13.64 16.75
N ALA A 35 -41.92 12.51 16.05
CA ALA A 35 -43.05 11.66 15.72
C ALA A 35 -42.74 10.22 16.14
N PRO A 36 -43.71 9.27 16.17
CA PRO A 36 -43.39 7.85 16.32
C PRO A 36 -42.26 7.44 15.37
N ALA A 37 -41.28 6.72 15.91
CA ALA A 37 -40.09 6.28 15.19
C ALA A 37 -40.49 5.51 13.95
N GLN A 38 -39.90 5.85 12.81
CA GLN A 38 -40.24 5.21 11.54
C GLN A 38 -39.82 3.74 11.50
N GLN A 39 -38.85 3.37 12.33
CA GLN A 39 -38.49 1.98 12.62
C GLN A 39 -38.47 1.74 14.13
N THR A 40 -39.05 0.62 14.55
CA THR A 40 -39.10 0.14 15.94
C THR A 40 -38.37 -1.20 16.07
N GLY A 41 -37.92 -1.56 17.26
CA GLY A 41 -37.12 -2.75 17.52
C GLY A 41 -35.62 -2.41 17.62
N GLN A 42 -34.76 -3.34 17.19
CA GLN A 42 -33.32 -3.09 17.11
C GLN A 42 -33.00 -2.35 15.81
N VAL A 43 -32.46 -1.13 15.93
CA VAL A 43 -32.12 -0.25 14.81
C VAL A 43 -30.63 0.03 14.86
N THR A 44 -29.89 -0.35 13.82
CA THR A 44 -28.44 -0.10 13.74
C THR A 44 -28.18 1.18 12.94
N ALA A 45 -27.61 2.18 13.60
CA ALA A 45 -27.19 3.45 13.01
C ALA A 45 -25.66 3.57 13.14
N GLY A 46 -24.94 3.48 12.01
CA GLY A 46 -23.49 3.33 12.02
C GLY A 46 -23.07 2.02 12.69
N SER A 47 -22.16 2.09 13.66
CA SER A 47 -21.73 0.96 14.49
C SER A 47 -22.56 0.76 15.76
N ILE A 48 -23.58 1.60 15.99
CA ILE A 48 -24.34 1.63 17.25
C ILE A 48 -25.71 0.99 17.02
N THR A 49 -26.04 -0.03 17.82
CA THR A 49 -27.36 -0.68 17.80
C THR A 49 -28.25 -0.11 18.90
N TRP A 50 -29.39 0.45 18.49
CA TRP A 50 -30.37 1.13 19.34
C TRP A 50 -31.60 0.25 19.54
N SER A 51 -32.16 0.27 20.75
CA SER A 51 -33.48 -0.27 21.02
C SER A 51 -34.52 0.84 20.91
N CYS A 52 -35.32 0.84 19.85
CA CYS A 52 -36.33 1.85 19.56
C CYS A 52 -37.75 1.34 19.85
N GLN A 53 -38.49 2.07 20.67
CA GLN A 53 -39.91 1.82 20.95
C GLN A 53 -40.68 3.15 20.97
N ASP A 54 -41.79 3.19 20.24
CA ASP A 54 -42.63 4.38 20.07
C ASP A 54 -41.84 5.62 19.64
N ARG A 55 -41.50 6.51 20.59
CA ARG A 55 -40.76 7.75 20.34
C ARG A 55 -39.38 7.78 20.99
N ALA A 56 -38.91 6.67 21.55
CA ALA A 56 -37.68 6.61 22.30
C ALA A 56 -36.76 5.51 21.74
N CYS A 57 -35.51 5.88 21.47
CA CYS A 57 -34.43 4.96 21.15
C CYS A 57 -33.37 5.03 22.24
N THR A 58 -32.93 3.89 22.75
CA THR A 58 -31.91 3.82 23.81
C THR A 58 -30.73 2.94 23.44
N VAL A 59 -29.54 3.32 23.88
CA VAL A 59 -28.31 2.51 23.79
C VAL A 59 -27.43 2.78 25.00
N SER A 60 -26.50 1.88 25.34
CA SER A 60 -25.51 2.09 26.39
C SER A 60 -24.10 1.99 25.83
N GLY A 61 -23.19 2.88 26.25
CA GLY A 61 -21.78 2.84 25.85
C GLY A 61 -20.89 3.79 26.65
N PRO A 62 -19.57 3.76 26.44
CA PRO A 62 -18.59 4.45 27.29
C PRO A 62 -18.35 5.92 26.92
N TRP A 63 -19.15 6.48 26.02
CA TRP A 63 -18.94 7.84 25.51
C TRP A 63 -19.42 8.87 26.54
N PRO A 64 -18.59 9.85 26.93
CA PRO A 64 -18.98 10.87 27.92
C PRO A 64 -19.71 12.07 27.32
N GLN A 65 -19.72 12.21 25.98
CA GLN A 65 -20.36 13.33 25.28
C GLN A 65 -21.16 12.81 24.07
N PRO A 66 -22.37 13.34 23.80
CA PRO A 66 -23.14 13.00 22.61
C PRO A 66 -22.50 13.57 21.34
N GLY A 67 -22.25 12.72 20.34
CA GLY A 67 -21.78 13.15 19.02
C GLY A 67 -22.92 13.50 18.06
N VAL A 68 -22.81 14.62 17.34
CA VAL A 68 -23.79 15.07 16.34
C VAL A 68 -23.88 14.08 15.16
N GLY A 69 -22.76 13.51 14.71
CA GLY A 69 -22.75 12.53 13.62
C GLY A 69 -23.53 11.25 13.94
N ALA A 70 -23.37 10.70 15.15
CA ALA A 70 -24.13 9.54 15.60
C ALA A 70 -25.65 9.84 15.70
N CYS A 71 -26.00 11.06 16.15
CA CYS A 71 -27.38 11.52 16.13
C CYS A 71 -27.94 11.59 14.70
N ALA A 72 -27.17 12.14 13.75
CA ALA A 72 -27.61 12.28 12.36
C ALA A 72 -27.87 10.95 11.66
N GLN A 73 -27.00 9.96 11.90
CA GLN A 73 -27.16 8.60 11.39
C GLN A 73 -28.43 7.94 11.95
N LEU A 74 -28.73 8.14 13.24
CA LEU A 74 -29.97 7.63 13.84
C LEU A 74 -31.20 8.36 13.26
N ALA A 75 -31.16 9.69 13.16
CA ALA A 75 -32.26 10.51 12.64
C ALA A 75 -32.64 10.15 11.18
N ALA A 76 -31.65 9.74 10.37
CA ALA A 76 -31.86 9.25 9.01
C ALA A 76 -32.65 7.93 8.94
N ILE A 77 -32.80 7.21 10.06
CA ILE A 77 -33.53 5.93 10.13
C ILE A 77 -34.84 6.08 10.88
N VAL A 78 -34.81 6.72 12.06
CA VAL A 78 -35.98 6.78 12.96
C VAL A 78 -36.82 8.05 12.77
N GLY A 79 -36.36 8.97 11.92
CA GLY A 79 -36.98 10.28 11.70
C GLY A 79 -36.42 11.37 12.62
N ARG A 80 -37.02 12.57 12.54
CA ARG A 80 -36.53 13.76 13.23
C ARG A 80 -36.42 13.54 14.75
N ILE A 81 -35.27 13.85 15.34
CA ILE A 81 -34.95 13.71 16.75
C ILE A 81 -35.15 15.06 17.47
N SER A 82 -35.95 15.07 18.54
CA SER A 82 -36.21 16.25 19.38
C SER A 82 -35.28 16.36 20.59
N GLU A 83 -34.71 15.24 21.06
CA GLU A 83 -33.73 15.20 22.16
C GLU A 83 -32.71 14.08 21.91
N TYR A 84 -31.42 14.32 22.21
CA TYR A 84 -30.35 13.32 22.10
C TYR A 84 -29.29 13.53 23.18
N GLY A 85 -29.00 12.49 23.97
CA GLY A 85 -27.93 12.52 24.98
C GLY A 85 -28.18 11.58 26.16
N HIS A 86 -27.49 11.83 27.29
CA HIS A 86 -27.67 11.12 28.55
C HIS A 86 -27.79 12.14 29.71
N PRO A 87 -28.10 11.72 30.95
CA PRO A 87 -28.05 12.62 32.10
C PRO A 87 -26.66 13.24 32.26
N GLY A 88 -26.56 14.56 32.17
CA GLY A 88 -25.29 15.31 32.26
C GLY A 88 -24.73 15.81 30.93
N ALA A 89 -25.14 15.27 29.78
CA ALA A 89 -24.71 15.76 28.47
C ALA A 89 -25.79 15.55 27.40
N ARG A 90 -26.21 16.64 26.75
CA ARG A 90 -27.24 16.64 25.69
C ARG A 90 -26.82 17.56 24.55
N LEU A 91 -27.23 17.24 23.33
CA LEU A 91 -27.07 18.16 22.21
C LEU A 91 -27.94 19.41 22.41
N ASN A 92 -27.39 20.58 22.08
CA ASN A 92 -28.11 21.84 22.07
C ASN A 92 -28.96 22.01 20.79
N GLY A 93 -29.70 23.12 20.66
CA GLY A 93 -30.58 23.37 19.52
C GLY A 93 -29.87 23.34 18.16
N ALA A 94 -28.75 24.04 18.02
CA ALA A 94 -27.97 24.08 16.78
C ALA A 94 -27.41 22.69 16.41
N GLN A 95 -26.95 21.94 17.40
CA GLN A 95 -26.50 20.56 17.22
C GLN A 95 -27.64 19.60 16.84
N LEU A 96 -28.84 19.80 17.39
CA LEU A 96 -30.03 19.03 16.99
C LEU A 96 -30.49 19.40 15.58
N GLU A 97 -30.34 20.65 15.14
CA GLU A 97 -30.60 21.05 13.75
C GLU A 97 -29.64 20.35 12.79
N GLN A 98 -28.33 20.36 13.09
CA GLN A 98 -27.33 19.64 12.31
C GLN A 98 -27.57 18.12 12.31
N CYS A 99 -27.93 17.54 13.46
CA CYS A 99 -28.35 16.14 13.53
C CYS A 99 -29.53 15.83 12.60
N ASN A 100 -30.51 16.73 12.52
CA ASN A 100 -31.74 16.50 11.76
C ASN A 100 -31.65 16.88 10.28
N ALA A 101 -30.50 17.32 9.77
CA ALA A 101 -30.33 17.75 8.38
C ALA A 101 -30.78 16.68 7.37
N ASN A 102 -30.58 15.40 7.71
CA ASN A 102 -30.91 14.24 6.86
C ASN A 102 -32.02 13.36 7.45
N ALA A 103 -32.84 13.89 8.36
CA ALA A 103 -33.86 13.09 9.02
C ALA A 103 -34.85 12.48 8.01
N ALA A 104 -35.19 11.20 8.18
CA ALA A 104 -36.09 10.51 7.28
C ALA A 104 -37.43 11.25 7.18
N ARG A 105 -37.83 11.60 5.96
CA ARG A 105 -39.13 12.24 5.72
C ARG A 105 -40.23 11.19 5.94
N PRO A 106 -41.30 11.51 6.67
CA PRO A 106 -42.44 10.60 6.76
C PRO A 106 -42.88 10.27 5.35
N ALA A 107 -42.94 8.99 5.00
CA ALA A 107 -43.53 8.57 3.74
C ALA A 107 -44.95 9.14 3.70
N LEU A 108 -45.21 10.06 2.77
CA LEU A 108 -46.57 10.48 2.45
C LEU A 108 -47.32 9.22 2.05
N GLN A 109 -48.13 8.68 2.97
CA GLN A 109 -49.04 7.59 2.66
C GLN A 109 -49.97 8.12 1.57
N THR A 110 -49.65 7.77 0.32
CA THR A 110 -50.55 7.96 -0.80
C THR A 110 -51.76 7.09 -0.51
N THR A 111 -52.82 7.71 0.00
CA THR A 111 -54.12 7.09 0.16
C THR A 111 -54.66 6.86 -1.25
N LEU A 112 -54.33 5.71 -1.83
CA LEU A 112 -54.98 5.21 -3.04
C LEU A 112 -56.44 4.91 -2.69
N ALA A 113 -57.34 5.72 -3.24
CA ALA A 113 -58.77 5.47 -3.19
C ALA A 113 -59.09 4.09 -3.82
N PRO A 114 -60.00 3.30 -3.24
CA PRO A 114 -60.39 2.01 -3.80
C PRO A 114 -61.31 2.26 -5.00
N GLY A 115 -60.86 1.94 -6.21
CA GLY A 115 -61.70 2.13 -7.40
C GLY A 115 -61.13 1.59 -8.69
N ILE A 116 -61.79 0.53 -9.19
CA ILE A 116 -61.86 0.06 -10.59
C ILE A 116 -60.74 -0.90 -11.02
N ALA A 117 -61.07 -2.19 -10.91
CA ALA A 117 -60.44 -3.27 -11.65
C ALA A 117 -60.72 -3.11 -13.16
N ALA A 118 -59.70 -2.80 -13.94
CA ALA A 118 -59.71 -2.94 -15.38
C ALA A 118 -58.96 -4.21 -15.77
N GLN A 119 -59.67 -5.12 -16.43
CA GLN A 119 -59.12 -6.34 -17.02
C GLN A 119 -58.16 -5.96 -18.16
N ILE A 120 -56.93 -6.47 -18.12
CA ILE A 120 -55.98 -6.42 -19.24
C ILE A 120 -55.79 -7.86 -19.76
N PRO A 121 -55.91 -8.11 -21.07
CA PRO A 121 -55.76 -9.44 -21.64
C PRO A 121 -54.30 -9.89 -21.66
N SER A 122 -54.09 -11.17 -21.35
CA SER A 122 -52.79 -11.85 -21.35
C SER A 122 -52.10 -11.76 -22.71
N ALA A 123 -50.95 -11.09 -22.75
CA ALA A 123 -50.02 -11.16 -23.88
C ALA A 123 -49.16 -12.44 -23.76
N VAL A 124 -49.13 -13.18 -24.86
CA VAL A 124 -48.38 -14.42 -25.07
C VAL A 124 -46.88 -14.13 -25.08
N SER A 125 -46.11 -14.79 -24.22
CA SER A 125 -44.64 -14.80 -24.29
C SER A 125 -44.16 -15.83 -25.33
N PRO A 126 -43.25 -15.47 -26.25
CA PRO A 126 -42.64 -16.45 -27.15
C PRO A 126 -41.55 -17.24 -26.41
N GLN A 127 -41.66 -18.57 -26.45
CA GLN A 127 -40.62 -19.48 -25.99
C GLN A 127 -39.38 -19.41 -26.91
N VAL A 128 -38.25 -19.00 -26.36
CA VAL A 128 -36.93 -19.21 -26.97
C VAL A 128 -36.38 -20.54 -26.44
N ARG A 129 -36.16 -21.50 -27.35
CA ARG A 129 -35.52 -22.80 -27.08
C ARG A 129 -34.04 -22.60 -26.80
N ALA A 130 -33.55 -23.12 -25.67
CA ALA A 130 -32.14 -23.39 -25.43
C ALA A 130 -31.74 -24.74 -26.08
N PRO A 131 -30.51 -24.89 -26.60
CA PRO A 131 -30.04 -26.15 -27.14
C PRO A 131 -29.66 -27.13 -26.02
N GLU A 132 -30.11 -28.37 -26.21
CA GLU A 132 -29.96 -29.53 -25.36
C GLU A 132 -28.54 -30.12 -25.50
N LEU A 133 -27.76 -30.11 -24.41
CA LEU A 133 -26.45 -30.76 -24.32
C LEU A 133 -26.66 -32.23 -23.89
N GLN A 134 -26.50 -33.16 -24.83
CA GLN A 134 -26.60 -34.59 -24.53
C GLN A 134 -25.34 -35.09 -23.81
N VAL A 135 -25.50 -35.47 -22.54
CA VAL A 135 -24.50 -36.25 -21.78
C VAL A 135 -24.86 -37.73 -21.90
N GLN A 136 -24.01 -38.49 -22.61
CA GLN A 136 -24.10 -39.94 -22.70
C GLN A 136 -23.62 -40.57 -21.38
N GLN A 137 -24.52 -41.23 -20.66
CA GLN A 137 -24.21 -42.07 -19.49
C GLN A 137 -23.85 -43.49 -19.95
N GLN A 138 -22.69 -44.00 -19.52
CA GLN A 138 -22.35 -45.43 -19.59
C GLN A 138 -22.63 -46.11 -18.23
N PRO A 139 -23.19 -47.33 -18.21
CA PRO A 139 -23.57 -48.01 -16.98
C PRO A 139 -22.39 -48.78 -16.33
N GLY A 140 -22.38 -48.74 -15.00
CA GLY A 140 -21.31 -49.24 -14.14
C GLY A 140 -21.07 -50.74 -14.12
N GLN A 141 -19.80 -51.10 -13.92
CA GLN A 141 -19.33 -52.46 -13.64
C GLN A 141 -18.96 -52.60 -12.16
N ARG A 142 -19.60 -53.57 -11.49
CA ARG A 142 -19.28 -54.03 -10.13
C ARG A 142 -17.94 -54.75 -10.11
N VAL A 143 -17.11 -54.49 -9.10
CA VAL A 143 -15.94 -55.31 -8.77
C VAL A 143 -16.13 -55.90 -7.36
N SER A 144 -15.99 -57.22 -7.25
CA SER A 144 -15.89 -57.98 -5.98
C SER A 144 -14.43 -58.35 -5.71
N PRO A 145 -14.03 -58.54 -4.44
CA PRO A 145 -12.63 -58.76 -4.08
C PRO A 145 -12.27 -60.25 -4.10
N GLN A 146 -11.18 -60.63 -4.79
CA GLN A 146 -10.53 -61.93 -4.62
C GLN A 146 -9.03 -61.82 -4.36
N GLN A 147 -8.65 -62.54 -3.31
CA GLN A 147 -7.36 -62.98 -2.79
C GLN A 147 -6.21 -63.11 -3.79
N ILE A 148 -5.02 -62.62 -3.40
CA ILE A 148 -3.74 -63.00 -3.99
C ILE A 148 -2.94 -63.83 -2.98
N GLN A 149 -2.68 -65.08 -3.34
CA GLN A 149 -1.78 -66.02 -2.68
C GLN A 149 -0.33 -65.78 -3.13
N ARG A 150 0.61 -66.01 -2.19
CA ARG A 150 2.06 -66.10 -2.46
C ARG A 150 2.41 -67.32 -3.31
N PRO A 151 3.38 -67.23 -4.23
CA PRO A 151 4.10 -68.40 -4.74
C PRO A 151 5.48 -68.55 -4.09
N GLN A 152 5.81 -69.80 -3.75
CA GLN A 152 7.17 -70.29 -3.43
C GLN A 152 7.86 -70.88 -4.69
N PRO A 153 9.18 -71.13 -4.65
CA PRO A 153 10.03 -71.19 -5.83
C PRO A 153 10.20 -72.60 -6.42
N GLN A 154 10.32 -72.69 -7.74
CA GLN A 154 10.81 -73.89 -8.43
C GLN A 154 12.18 -73.62 -9.08
N GLN A 155 13.09 -74.56 -8.87
CA GLN A 155 14.45 -74.63 -9.40
C GLN A 155 14.51 -75.29 -10.78
N ARG A 156 15.64 -75.01 -11.47
CA ARG A 156 16.39 -75.77 -12.51
C ARG A 156 16.43 -75.07 -13.90
N PRO A 157 17.38 -75.43 -14.79
CA PRO A 157 18.84 -75.46 -14.62
C PRO A 157 19.59 -74.90 -15.86
N GLY A 158 20.83 -74.43 -15.67
CA GLY A 158 21.88 -74.40 -16.71
C GLY A 158 21.73 -73.43 -17.88
N VAL A 159 22.34 -72.24 -17.76
CA VAL A 159 22.74 -71.41 -18.91
C VAL A 159 24.16 -70.88 -18.66
N GLN A 160 25.02 -71.02 -19.67
CA GLN A 160 26.41 -70.60 -19.68
C GLN A 160 26.56 -69.09 -19.36
N PRO A 161 27.64 -68.68 -18.67
CA PRO A 161 27.89 -67.28 -18.39
C PRO A 161 28.26 -66.53 -19.70
N PRO A 162 27.61 -65.39 -20.01
CA PRO A 162 28.10 -64.53 -21.06
C PRO A 162 29.38 -63.84 -20.58
N GLN A 163 30.42 -63.90 -21.40
CA GLN A 163 31.61 -63.09 -21.21
C GLN A 163 31.21 -61.61 -21.35
N LEU A 164 31.21 -60.91 -20.22
CA LEU A 164 31.02 -59.46 -20.16
C LEU A 164 32.32 -58.80 -20.64
N GLN A 165 32.43 -58.52 -21.94
CA GLN A 165 33.40 -57.55 -22.42
C GLN A 165 32.90 -56.17 -22.01
N VAL A 166 33.43 -55.64 -20.90
CA VAL A 166 33.22 -54.24 -20.53
C VAL A 166 34.10 -53.41 -21.45
N PRO A 167 33.53 -52.57 -22.34
CA PRO A 167 34.32 -51.56 -23.01
C PRO A 167 34.82 -50.60 -21.93
N VAL A 168 36.13 -50.45 -21.81
CA VAL A 168 36.71 -49.34 -21.07
C VAL A 168 36.40 -48.09 -21.90
N GLU A 169 35.22 -47.51 -21.68
CA GLU A 169 34.92 -46.16 -22.15
C GLU A 169 35.92 -45.22 -21.48
N ALA A 170 36.73 -44.58 -22.32
CA ALA A 170 37.61 -43.52 -21.88
C ALA A 170 36.77 -42.48 -21.12
N ARG A 171 37.22 -42.14 -19.90
CA ARG A 171 36.63 -41.04 -19.12
C ARG A 171 36.50 -39.82 -20.04
N PRO A 172 35.32 -39.19 -20.14
CA PRO A 172 35.19 -37.98 -20.92
C PRO A 172 36.16 -36.96 -20.33
N THR A 173 37.10 -36.52 -21.16
CA THR A 173 37.94 -35.37 -20.85
C THR A 173 37.00 -34.21 -20.63
N VAL A 174 36.93 -33.71 -19.39
CA VAL A 174 36.21 -32.48 -19.05
C VAL A 174 36.95 -31.36 -19.76
N SER A 175 36.53 -31.04 -20.98
CA SER A 175 36.85 -29.78 -21.62
C SER A 175 36.30 -28.68 -20.72
N ALA A 176 37.17 -27.85 -20.17
CA ALA A 176 36.75 -26.62 -19.51
C ALA A 176 35.82 -25.87 -20.47
N VAL A 177 34.59 -25.60 -20.04
CA VAL A 177 33.67 -24.71 -20.77
C VAL A 177 34.25 -23.31 -20.58
N THR A 178 35.08 -22.86 -21.52
CA THR A 178 35.76 -21.56 -21.46
C THR A 178 34.88 -20.40 -21.95
N GLU A 179 33.68 -20.68 -22.48
CA GLU A 179 32.72 -19.67 -22.94
C GLU A 179 31.30 -20.04 -22.47
N MET A 180 30.75 -19.23 -21.57
CA MET A 180 29.30 -19.14 -21.40
C MET A 180 28.76 -18.39 -22.62
N ARG A 181 28.02 -19.08 -23.49
CA ARG A 181 27.24 -18.43 -24.54
C ARG A 181 25.88 -18.10 -23.96
N PHE A 182 25.66 -16.83 -23.65
CA PHE A 182 24.33 -16.30 -23.38
C PHE A 182 23.58 -16.18 -24.71
N GLU A 183 22.52 -16.97 -24.90
CA GLU A 183 21.54 -16.66 -25.93
C GLU A 183 20.81 -15.38 -25.50
N ALA A 184 20.73 -14.39 -26.40
CA ALA A 184 19.99 -13.17 -26.14
C ALA A 184 18.55 -13.52 -25.68
N PRO A 185 18.03 -12.92 -24.61
CA PRO A 185 16.69 -13.21 -24.11
C PRO A 185 15.67 -13.10 -25.23
N ARG A 186 14.74 -14.08 -25.32
CA ARG A 186 13.62 -13.95 -26.23
C ARG A 186 12.71 -12.85 -25.69
N ILE A 187 12.69 -11.72 -26.39
CA ILE A 187 11.74 -10.65 -26.09
C ILE A 187 10.34 -11.20 -26.35
N THR A 188 9.55 -11.33 -25.28
CA THR A 188 8.13 -11.65 -25.36
C THR A 188 7.36 -10.39 -25.01
N SER A 189 6.12 -10.23 -25.49
CA SER A 189 5.32 -9.06 -25.14
C SER A 189 4.23 -9.41 -24.14
N ARG A 190 3.94 -8.52 -23.20
CA ARG A 190 2.77 -8.61 -22.31
C ARG A 190 1.92 -7.37 -22.42
N THR A 191 0.64 -7.55 -22.16
CA THR A 191 -0.26 -6.43 -21.89
C THR A 191 -0.15 -6.05 -20.42
N VAL A 192 0.22 -4.81 -20.15
CA VAL A 192 0.20 -4.19 -18.82
C VAL A 192 -0.95 -3.20 -18.77
N THR A 193 -1.76 -3.28 -17.72
CA THR A 193 -2.81 -2.29 -17.46
C THR A 193 -2.26 -1.24 -16.49
N VAL A 194 -2.33 0.01 -16.92
CA VAL A 194 -1.85 1.18 -16.17
C VAL A 194 -3.05 1.96 -15.66
N GLU A 195 -3.03 2.38 -14.40
CA GLU A 195 -3.99 3.31 -13.81
C GLU A 195 -3.31 4.67 -13.57
N PRO A 196 -3.33 5.61 -14.53
CA PRO A 196 -2.65 6.88 -14.35
C PRO A 196 -3.31 7.70 -13.23
N PRO A 197 -2.52 8.37 -12.37
CA PRO A 197 -3.08 9.26 -11.38
C PRO A 197 -3.78 10.45 -12.07
N PRO A 198 -4.85 11.02 -11.47
CA PRO A 198 -5.41 12.28 -11.96
C PRO A 198 -4.32 13.35 -12.10
N THR A 199 -4.49 14.27 -13.04
CA THR A 199 -3.48 15.32 -13.26
C THR A 199 -3.32 16.17 -11.99
N GLU A 200 -2.07 16.30 -11.50
CA GLU A 200 -1.77 16.97 -10.23
C GLU A 200 -2.09 18.47 -10.23
N ARG A 201 -2.22 19.07 -11.41
CA ARG A 201 -2.50 20.50 -11.58
C ARG A 201 -3.73 20.72 -12.43
N LEU A 202 -4.43 21.79 -12.10
CA LEU A 202 -5.42 22.43 -12.95
C LEU A 202 -4.66 23.18 -14.05
N TYR A 203 -4.94 22.86 -15.31
CA TYR A 203 -4.29 23.53 -16.44
C TYR A 203 -5.05 24.79 -16.81
N ALA A 204 -4.55 25.93 -16.35
CA ALA A 204 -5.13 27.23 -16.60
C ALA A 204 -4.97 27.66 -18.05
N VAL A 205 -6.05 28.21 -18.60
CA VAL A 205 -6.09 28.86 -19.90
C VAL A 205 -5.03 29.96 -20.00
N ARG A 206 -4.21 29.92 -21.06
CA ARG A 206 -3.23 30.97 -21.38
C ARG A 206 -3.72 31.75 -22.61
N SER A 207 -4.14 32.99 -22.36
CA SER A 207 -4.39 34.09 -23.32
C SER A 207 -4.74 33.70 -24.76
N GLY A 208 -6.02 33.84 -25.12
CA GLY A 208 -6.45 34.30 -26.45
C GLY A 208 -6.94 35.75 -26.32
N GLY A 209 -7.32 36.41 -27.42
CA GLY A 209 -7.84 37.78 -27.35
C GLY A 209 -9.07 37.90 -26.44
N GLY A 210 -9.27 39.08 -25.85
CA GLY A 210 -10.27 39.36 -24.81
C GLY A 210 -9.66 40.17 -23.66
N ASP A 211 -10.44 40.46 -22.62
CA ASP A 211 -9.95 41.13 -21.40
C ASP A 211 -9.32 40.16 -20.37
N GLY A 212 -9.43 38.85 -20.63
CA GLY A 212 -8.79 37.81 -19.84
C GLY A 212 -9.66 37.26 -18.71
N ASP A 213 -10.90 37.73 -18.62
CA ASP A 213 -11.96 37.25 -17.74
C ASP A 213 -13.13 36.72 -18.59
N PHE A 214 -13.98 35.85 -18.04
CA PHE A 214 -15.25 35.44 -18.64
C PHE A 214 -16.44 36.21 -18.05
N GLY A 215 -16.21 37.04 -17.02
CA GLY A 215 -17.10 38.14 -16.62
C GLY A 215 -18.49 37.70 -16.16
N GLY A 216 -18.62 36.51 -15.56
CA GLY A 216 -19.91 35.96 -15.16
C GLY A 216 -20.76 35.42 -16.33
N ASN A 217 -20.18 35.32 -17.54
CA ASN A 217 -20.85 34.84 -18.74
C ASN A 217 -20.53 33.37 -19.06
N GLY A 218 -19.61 32.73 -18.34
CA GLY A 218 -19.21 31.34 -18.52
C GLY A 218 -18.54 31.05 -19.87
N PRO A 219 -17.45 30.26 -19.89
CA PRO A 219 -16.89 29.78 -21.15
C PRO A 219 -17.69 28.60 -21.75
N HIS A 220 -17.84 28.62 -23.07
CA HIS A 220 -17.95 27.40 -23.86
C HIS A 220 -16.57 26.72 -23.95
N VAL A 221 -16.45 25.53 -23.36
CA VAL A 221 -15.20 24.77 -23.25
C VAL A 221 -15.23 23.53 -24.14
N GLN A 222 -14.21 23.38 -24.98
CA GLN A 222 -13.91 22.18 -25.73
C GLN A 222 -12.57 21.62 -25.27
N VAL A 223 -12.56 20.38 -24.78
CA VAL A 223 -11.36 19.68 -24.33
C VAL A 223 -11.14 18.40 -25.14
N THR A 224 -9.91 18.20 -25.61
CA THR A 224 -9.45 17.00 -26.30
C THR A 224 -8.21 16.47 -25.60
N VAL A 225 -8.20 15.17 -25.30
CA VAL A 225 -7.03 14.48 -24.76
C VAL A 225 -6.64 13.36 -25.69
N THR A 226 -5.36 13.29 -26.03
CA THR A 226 -4.78 12.18 -26.82
C THR A 226 -3.65 11.54 -26.03
N VAL A 227 -3.77 10.25 -25.74
CA VAL A 227 -2.71 9.45 -25.15
C VAL A 227 -1.83 8.91 -26.27
N VAL A 228 -0.53 9.14 -26.14
CA VAL A 228 0.49 8.69 -27.08
C VAL A 228 1.57 7.93 -26.31
N ALA A 229 2.10 6.90 -26.94
CA ALA A 229 3.30 6.22 -26.47
C ALA A 229 4.49 6.88 -27.16
N GLU A 230 5.42 7.41 -26.37
CA GLU A 230 6.72 7.85 -26.85
C GLU A 230 7.80 7.14 -26.05
N GLU A 231 8.59 6.34 -26.75
CA GLU A 231 9.64 5.52 -26.15
C GLU A 231 9.04 4.56 -25.11
N ASP A 232 9.56 4.56 -23.90
CA ASP A 232 9.11 3.74 -22.78
C ASP A 232 7.99 4.41 -21.95
N CYS A 233 7.52 5.59 -22.35
CA CYS A 233 6.55 6.37 -21.59
C CYS A 233 5.23 6.61 -22.33
N LEU A 234 4.14 6.59 -21.56
CA LEU A 234 2.85 7.13 -21.94
C LEU A 234 2.80 8.62 -21.63
N PHE A 235 2.37 9.40 -22.62
CA PHE A 235 2.05 10.80 -22.46
C PHE A 235 0.59 11.05 -22.82
N ALA A 236 0.02 12.10 -22.25
CA ALA A 236 -1.24 12.66 -22.68
C ALA A 236 -1.03 14.10 -23.15
N ASP A 237 -1.43 14.36 -24.40
CA ASP A 237 -1.56 15.70 -24.95
C ASP A 237 -2.96 16.22 -24.65
N ILE A 238 -3.04 17.22 -23.79
CA ILE A 238 -4.26 17.89 -23.36
C ILE A 238 -4.39 19.19 -24.15
N HIS A 239 -5.48 19.32 -24.90
CA HIS A 239 -5.82 20.53 -25.64
C HIS A 239 -7.21 21.02 -25.20
N MET A 240 -7.26 22.21 -24.60
CA MET A 240 -8.52 22.85 -24.22
C MET A 240 -8.66 24.20 -24.92
N VAL A 241 -9.87 24.52 -25.35
CA VAL A 241 -10.28 25.84 -25.84
C VAL A 241 -11.46 26.27 -25.00
N ALA A 242 -11.38 27.46 -24.42
CA ALA A 242 -12.47 28.13 -23.72
C ALA A 242 -12.82 29.40 -24.50
N GLU A 243 -14.11 29.62 -24.76
CA GLU A 243 -14.62 30.78 -25.49
C GLU A 243 -15.84 31.36 -24.77
N GLU A 244 -15.79 32.63 -24.41
CA GLU A 244 -16.89 33.29 -23.72
C GLU A 244 -18.18 33.27 -24.55
N THR A 245 -19.30 33.06 -23.88
CA THR A 245 -20.61 32.99 -24.54
C THR A 245 -21.19 34.38 -24.89
N ARG A 246 -20.59 35.49 -24.44
CA ARG A 246 -21.01 36.89 -24.70
C ARG A 246 -19.83 37.80 -25.18
N PRO A 247 -20.01 39.12 -25.40
CA PRO A 247 -19.87 39.72 -26.73
C PRO A 247 -18.46 40.12 -27.16
N ASP A 248 -17.50 40.20 -26.24
CA ASP A 248 -16.10 40.45 -26.58
C ASP A 248 -15.35 39.16 -26.96
N HIS A 249 -16.02 38.00 -26.83
CA HIS A 249 -15.54 36.70 -27.25
C HIS A 249 -14.16 36.38 -26.67
N THR A 250 -13.99 36.61 -25.36
CA THR A 250 -12.75 36.23 -24.69
C THR A 250 -12.48 34.76 -24.94
N ARG A 251 -11.32 34.48 -25.53
CA ARG A 251 -10.89 33.12 -25.85
C ARG A 251 -9.66 32.81 -25.06
N GLY A 252 -9.49 31.54 -24.72
CA GLY A 252 -8.16 31.07 -24.38
C GLY A 252 -7.98 29.59 -24.55
N ARG A 253 -6.71 29.20 -24.51
CA ARG A 253 -6.28 27.86 -24.89
C ARG A 253 -5.33 27.28 -23.87
N VAL A 254 -5.39 25.96 -23.74
CA VAL A 254 -4.42 25.14 -23.03
C VAL A 254 -3.89 24.13 -24.01
N ARG A 255 -2.56 23.99 -24.05
CA ARG A 255 -1.89 22.88 -24.71
C ARG A 255 -0.79 22.39 -23.80
N GLU A 256 -1.03 21.26 -23.17
CA GLU A 256 -0.16 20.72 -22.14
C GLU A 256 0.12 19.25 -22.45
N ARG A 257 1.33 18.83 -22.12
CA ARG A 257 1.76 17.44 -22.31
C ARG A 257 2.14 16.86 -20.95
N VAL A 258 1.50 15.77 -20.57
CA VAL A 258 1.63 15.18 -19.23
C VAL A 258 2.13 13.75 -19.37
N ARG A 259 3.15 13.39 -18.59
CA ARG A 259 3.63 12.01 -18.52
C ARG A 259 2.71 11.22 -17.59
N LEU A 260 2.10 10.16 -18.11
CA LEU A 260 1.13 9.34 -17.38
C LEU A 260 1.81 8.19 -16.64
N TRP A 261 2.74 7.53 -17.33
CA TRP A 261 3.42 6.33 -16.85
C TRP A 261 4.66 6.07 -17.70
N CYS A 262 5.67 5.42 -17.13
CA CYS A 262 6.78 4.86 -17.90
C CYS A 262 6.96 3.40 -17.50
N ASN A 263 7.37 2.58 -18.46
CA ASN A 263 7.68 1.19 -18.21
C ASN A 263 8.84 1.10 -17.23
N PRO A 264 8.64 0.65 -15.98
CA PRO A 264 9.70 0.63 -14.98
C PRO A 264 10.80 -0.38 -15.30
N GLU A 265 10.50 -1.38 -16.13
CA GLU A 265 11.48 -2.35 -16.65
C GLU A 265 12.27 -1.77 -17.84
N GLY A 266 11.96 -0.54 -18.24
CA GLY A 266 12.47 0.06 -19.47
C GLY A 266 11.88 -0.58 -20.73
N GLY A 267 12.22 -0.03 -21.89
CA GLY A 267 11.82 -0.57 -23.17
C GLY A 267 10.54 0.02 -23.72
N HIS A 268 10.54 0.16 -25.04
CA HIS A 268 9.53 0.91 -25.75
C HIS A 268 8.15 0.28 -25.57
N ILE A 269 7.13 1.12 -25.40
CA ILE A 269 5.75 0.69 -25.47
C ILE A 269 5.46 0.33 -26.93
N GLU A 270 5.24 -0.96 -27.23
CA GLU A 270 4.99 -1.43 -28.59
C GLU A 270 3.72 -0.80 -29.17
N ARG A 271 2.65 -0.76 -28.35
CA ARG A 271 1.38 -0.14 -28.71
C ARG A 271 0.49 0.09 -27.50
N ILE A 272 -0.40 1.06 -27.62
CA ILE A 272 -1.53 1.24 -26.70
C ILE A 272 -2.69 0.36 -27.18
N VAL A 273 -3.24 -0.47 -26.29
CA VAL A 273 -4.38 -1.36 -26.56
C VAL A 273 -5.70 -0.65 -26.31
N SER A 274 -5.74 0.19 -25.26
CA SER A 274 -6.93 1.00 -24.93
C SER A 274 -7.16 2.11 -25.97
N PRO A 275 -8.38 2.66 -26.06
CA PRO A 275 -8.65 3.87 -26.82
C PRO A 275 -7.68 5.00 -26.42
N THR A 276 -7.17 5.74 -27.41
CA THR A 276 -6.13 6.75 -27.20
C THR A 276 -6.66 8.19 -27.22
N ARG A 277 -7.96 8.41 -27.47
CA ARG A 277 -8.51 9.77 -27.59
C ARG A 277 -9.83 9.92 -26.86
N ALA A 278 -10.01 11.06 -26.19
CA ALA A 278 -11.27 11.48 -25.59
C ALA A 278 -11.53 12.97 -25.90
N THR A 279 -12.81 13.32 -26.09
CA THR A 279 -13.25 14.70 -26.31
C THR A 279 -14.44 15.02 -25.42
N GLY A 280 -14.45 16.20 -24.83
CA GLY A 280 -15.55 16.76 -24.05
C GLY A 280 -15.87 18.17 -24.54
N GLU A 281 -17.15 18.52 -24.51
CA GLU A 281 -17.65 19.85 -24.84
C GLU A 281 -18.67 20.24 -23.77
N TYR A 282 -18.62 21.49 -23.35
CA TYR A 282 -19.35 22.02 -22.21
C TYR A 282 -19.59 23.53 -22.38
N THR A 283 -20.66 24.05 -21.81
CA THR A 283 -20.87 25.49 -21.67
C THR A 283 -21.12 25.74 -20.21
N ASP A 284 -20.22 26.52 -19.60
CA ASP A 284 -20.39 26.93 -18.21
C ASP A 284 -21.57 27.88 -18.07
N THR A 285 -22.42 27.60 -17.09
CA THR A 285 -23.61 28.40 -16.80
C THR A 285 -23.64 28.92 -15.37
N ASP A 286 -22.68 28.52 -14.54
CA ASP A 286 -22.57 28.97 -13.17
C ASP A 286 -21.10 29.20 -12.77
N TRP A 287 -20.78 29.01 -11.50
CA TRP A 287 -19.50 29.32 -10.85
C TRP A 287 -19.00 28.10 -10.07
N GLU A 288 -19.68 26.96 -10.21
CA GLU A 288 -19.34 25.72 -9.54
C GLU A 288 -18.27 24.97 -10.35
N ILE A 289 -17.71 23.92 -9.73
CA ILE A 289 -16.78 23.03 -10.41
C ILE A 289 -17.59 21.94 -11.11
N ASP A 290 -17.44 21.86 -12.42
CA ASP A 290 -18.18 20.93 -13.25
C ASP A 290 -17.40 19.65 -13.51
N THR A 291 -18.14 18.56 -13.68
CA THR A 291 -17.57 17.29 -14.15
C THR A 291 -18.22 16.88 -15.45
N ILE A 292 -17.42 16.83 -16.50
CA ILE A 292 -17.84 16.47 -17.85
C ILE A 292 -17.34 15.07 -18.17
N VAL A 293 -18.25 14.27 -18.70
CA VAL A 293 -17.95 12.90 -19.12
C VAL A 293 -17.83 12.89 -20.64
N PRO A 294 -16.69 12.40 -21.20
CA PRO A 294 -16.48 12.39 -22.65
C PRO A 294 -17.65 11.77 -23.41
N GLY A 295 -18.13 12.47 -24.45
CA GLY A 295 -19.27 12.04 -25.27
C GLY A 295 -20.65 12.07 -24.61
N ARG A 296 -20.77 12.51 -23.35
CA ARG A 296 -22.06 12.59 -22.63
C ARG A 296 -22.40 13.97 -22.07
N GLY A 297 -21.44 14.89 -22.00
CA GLY A 297 -21.63 16.24 -21.44
C GLY A 297 -21.46 16.27 -19.91
N GLU A 298 -21.98 17.32 -19.29
CA GLU A 298 -21.97 17.53 -17.84
C GLU A 298 -22.84 16.47 -17.11
N ILE A 299 -22.35 15.92 -16.00
CA ILE A 299 -23.08 14.94 -15.19
C ILE A 299 -22.97 15.28 -13.70
N ASP A 300 -24.10 15.23 -12.99
CA ASP A 300 -24.14 15.22 -11.52
C ASP A 300 -23.38 14.01 -10.95
N VAL A 301 -22.17 14.26 -10.46
CA VAL A 301 -21.25 13.25 -9.89
C VAL A 301 -21.86 12.44 -8.74
N ARG A 302 -22.91 12.95 -8.08
CA ARG A 302 -23.59 12.23 -6.98
C ARG A 302 -24.32 10.98 -7.46
N ARG A 303 -24.55 10.84 -8.76
CA ARG A 303 -25.21 9.66 -9.37
C ARG A 303 -24.23 8.58 -9.87
N GLY A 304 -22.93 8.82 -9.71
CA GLY A 304 -21.88 7.93 -10.19
C GLY A 304 -21.52 8.17 -11.66
N LEU A 305 -20.23 8.08 -11.96
CA LEU A 305 -19.73 8.25 -13.33
C LEU A 305 -20.02 6.96 -14.13
N PRO A 306 -20.72 7.04 -15.27
CA PRO A 306 -20.90 5.89 -16.14
C PRO A 306 -19.56 5.46 -16.75
N ALA A 307 -19.44 4.18 -17.10
CA ALA A 307 -18.33 3.73 -17.92
C ALA A 307 -18.32 4.50 -19.25
N VAL A 308 -17.14 5.00 -19.65
CA VAL A 308 -16.93 5.69 -20.92
C VAL A 308 -15.88 5.00 -21.76
N ASP A 309 -16.12 5.03 -23.07
CA ASP A 309 -15.15 4.62 -24.07
C ASP A 309 -14.11 5.74 -24.20
N GLY A 310 -12.86 5.46 -23.86
CA GLY A 310 -11.79 6.46 -23.93
C GLY A 310 -10.71 6.31 -22.85
N PRO A 311 -9.55 6.97 -23.02
CA PRO A 311 -8.52 7.02 -21.98
C PRO A 311 -8.90 7.95 -20.81
N VAL A 312 -9.90 8.80 -20.98
CA VAL A 312 -10.37 9.76 -19.96
C VAL A 312 -11.69 9.29 -19.40
N ARG A 313 -11.78 9.25 -18.07
CA ARG A 313 -12.99 8.97 -17.30
C ARG A 313 -13.88 10.21 -17.20
N SER A 314 -13.28 11.35 -16.86
CA SER A 314 -13.96 12.64 -16.77
C SER A 314 -12.98 13.81 -16.85
N PHE A 315 -13.49 14.96 -17.25
CA PHE A 315 -12.85 16.26 -17.13
C PHE A 315 -13.49 17.00 -15.96
N ILE A 316 -12.67 17.49 -15.03
CA ILE A 316 -13.12 18.42 -14.00
C ILE A 316 -12.75 19.82 -14.52
N ILE A 317 -13.75 20.66 -14.74
CA ILE A 317 -13.57 22.00 -15.30
C ILE A 317 -13.99 23.01 -14.25
N MET A 318 -13.16 24.03 -14.08
CA MET A 318 -13.52 25.25 -13.38
C MET A 318 -13.61 26.31 -14.47
N GLY A 319 -14.81 26.82 -14.74
CA GLY A 319 -15.07 27.68 -15.89
C GLY A 319 -14.94 29.15 -15.55
N ASP A 320 -15.96 29.73 -14.92
CA ASP A 320 -16.09 31.14 -14.54
C ASP A 320 -15.66 31.40 -13.09
N THR A 321 -14.91 32.48 -12.89
CA THR A 321 -14.57 33.03 -11.58
C THR A 321 -14.97 34.49 -11.66
N ASN A 322 -15.96 34.93 -10.87
CA ASN A 322 -16.79 36.13 -11.06
C ASN A 322 -16.09 37.53 -11.02
N GLY A 323 -14.87 37.65 -11.56
CA GLY A 323 -14.28 38.90 -12.02
C GLY A 323 -13.68 39.86 -11.00
N ASP A 324 -13.46 39.47 -9.75
CA ASP A 324 -12.79 40.31 -8.76
C ASP A 324 -11.40 39.81 -8.36
N VAL A 325 -10.54 39.59 -9.36
CA VAL A 325 -9.09 39.39 -9.18
C VAL A 325 -8.35 40.59 -8.52
N ALA A 326 -9.08 41.57 -7.98
CA ALA A 326 -8.58 42.80 -7.36
C ALA A 326 -9.12 43.08 -5.93
N SER A 327 -10.06 42.30 -5.38
CA SER A 327 -10.34 42.34 -3.94
C SER A 327 -9.29 41.51 -3.21
N ASN A 328 -8.35 42.20 -2.56
CA ASN A 328 -7.31 41.57 -1.76
C ASN A 328 -7.83 41.23 -0.35
N ASP A 329 -9.11 40.84 -0.21
CA ASP A 329 -9.80 40.69 1.06
C ASP A 329 -9.69 39.29 1.68
N ASN A 330 -9.15 38.32 0.94
CA ASN A 330 -8.52 37.10 1.48
C ASN A 330 -9.47 36.34 2.42
N ASP A 331 -10.77 36.30 2.07
CA ASP A 331 -11.84 35.76 2.90
C ASP A 331 -12.09 34.25 2.62
N GLY A 332 -11.29 33.65 1.74
CA GLY A 332 -11.34 32.24 1.38
C GLY A 332 -12.48 31.86 0.44
N ARG A 333 -13.18 32.84 -0.16
CA ARG A 333 -14.26 32.61 -1.14
C ARG A 333 -13.86 32.89 -2.57
N ASP A 334 -12.75 33.60 -2.78
CA ASP A 334 -12.29 33.98 -4.11
C ASP A 334 -11.29 32.96 -4.64
N VAL A 335 -11.52 32.53 -5.88
CA VAL A 335 -10.60 31.68 -6.63
C VAL A 335 -9.40 32.56 -7.04
N GLY A 336 -8.37 32.60 -6.19
CA GLY A 336 -7.20 33.46 -6.36
C GLY A 336 -6.44 33.73 -5.06
N ASP A 337 -7.04 33.45 -3.91
CA ASP A 337 -6.39 33.58 -2.60
C ASP A 337 -5.06 32.81 -2.54
N LEU A 338 -4.09 33.34 -1.83
CA LEU A 338 -2.87 32.59 -1.56
C LEU A 338 -3.22 31.51 -0.53
N ASP A 339 -2.83 30.25 -0.81
CA ASP A 339 -2.85 29.22 0.24
C ASP A 339 -1.96 29.67 1.43
N ALA A 340 -2.03 28.94 2.55
CA ALA A 340 -1.21 29.22 3.73
C ALA A 340 0.31 29.26 3.45
N ASN A 341 0.75 28.86 2.25
CA ASN A 341 2.13 28.83 1.79
C ASN A 341 2.45 29.89 0.71
N GLY A 342 1.55 30.85 0.45
CA GLY A 342 1.79 31.91 -0.53
C GLY A 342 1.62 31.47 -1.99
N ARG A 343 0.92 30.36 -2.26
CA ARG A 343 0.66 29.88 -3.63
C ARG A 343 -0.74 30.29 -4.08
N ARG A 344 -0.83 30.96 -5.23
CA ARG A 344 -2.11 31.36 -5.84
C ARG A 344 -3.04 30.15 -6.03
N THR A 345 -4.23 30.22 -5.46
CA THR A 345 -5.32 29.29 -5.73
C THR A 345 -5.99 29.62 -7.08
N VAL A 346 -5.33 29.24 -8.17
CA VAL A 346 -5.93 29.04 -9.51
C VAL A 346 -6.86 30.14 -10.06
N GLU A 347 -6.36 31.35 -10.32
CA GLU A 347 -7.13 32.51 -10.84
C GLU A 347 -7.83 32.37 -12.23
N ARG A 348 -7.99 31.16 -12.82
CA ARG A 348 -8.41 31.03 -14.24
C ARG A 348 -9.17 29.75 -14.53
N THR A 349 -9.99 29.82 -15.59
CA THR A 349 -10.57 28.67 -16.27
C THR A 349 -9.54 27.57 -16.45
N SER A 350 -9.83 26.39 -15.94
CA SER A 350 -8.86 25.31 -15.89
C SER A 350 -9.49 23.93 -16.00
N VAL A 351 -8.67 22.94 -16.36
CA VAL A 351 -9.10 21.54 -16.46
C VAL A 351 -8.17 20.62 -15.67
N GLN A 352 -8.77 19.67 -14.97
CA GLN A 352 -8.13 18.47 -14.44
C GLN A 352 -8.70 17.24 -15.15
N VAL A 353 -7.84 16.28 -15.48
CA VAL A 353 -8.24 15.07 -16.21
C VAL A 353 -8.20 13.86 -15.27
N GLN A 354 -9.31 13.12 -15.23
CA GLN A 354 -9.37 11.81 -14.58
C GLN A 354 -9.25 10.71 -15.63
N TRP A 355 -8.39 9.72 -15.41
CA TRP A 355 -8.06 8.69 -16.39
C TRP A 355 -8.88 7.42 -16.18
N ASN A 356 -9.10 6.69 -17.27
CA ASN A 356 -9.44 5.27 -17.24
C ASN A 356 -8.16 4.42 -17.19
N GLU A 357 -8.33 3.11 -17.00
CA GLU A 357 -7.26 2.14 -17.20
C GLU A 357 -6.75 2.17 -18.65
N ILE A 358 -5.43 2.31 -18.81
CA ILE A 358 -4.75 2.32 -20.10
C ILE A 358 -3.95 1.02 -20.21
N SER A 359 -4.41 0.12 -21.07
CA SER A 359 -3.67 -1.10 -21.38
C SER A 359 -2.66 -0.84 -22.47
N VAL A 360 -1.40 -1.22 -22.24
CA VAL A 360 -0.29 -1.11 -23.17
C VAL A 360 0.36 -2.46 -23.39
N VAL A 361 0.92 -2.68 -24.57
CA VAL A 361 1.81 -3.82 -24.81
C VAL A 361 3.24 -3.35 -24.62
N VAL A 362 3.96 -4.01 -23.72
CA VAL A 362 5.39 -3.77 -23.50
C VAL A 362 6.18 -5.06 -23.76
N PRO A 363 7.40 -4.93 -24.29
CA PRO A 363 8.33 -6.04 -24.34
C PRO A 363 8.73 -6.38 -22.91
N ILE A 364 8.53 -7.62 -22.49
CA ILE A 364 9.22 -8.19 -21.35
C ILE A 364 10.51 -8.81 -21.89
N VAL A 365 11.63 -8.38 -21.32
CA VAL A 365 12.80 -9.25 -21.26
C VAL A 365 12.43 -10.34 -20.27
N SER A 366 12.06 -11.53 -20.77
CA SER A 366 11.89 -12.69 -19.90
C SER A 366 13.11 -12.77 -18.98
N GLU A 367 12.89 -12.83 -17.66
CA GLU A 367 13.98 -13.00 -16.70
C GLU A 367 14.89 -14.10 -17.25
N PRO A 368 16.20 -13.86 -17.41
CA PRO A 368 17.07 -14.83 -18.01
C PRO A 368 16.85 -16.15 -17.28
N GLU A 369 16.49 -17.21 -18.01
CA GLU A 369 16.53 -18.56 -17.46
C GLU A 369 17.98 -18.75 -17.02
N VAL A 370 18.24 -18.63 -15.72
CA VAL A 370 19.61 -18.58 -15.25
C VAL A 370 20.18 -19.99 -15.34
N SER A 371 20.73 -20.30 -16.51
CA SER A 371 21.50 -21.50 -16.75
C SER A 371 22.89 -21.29 -16.16
N GLY A 372 23.00 -21.55 -14.86
CA GLY A 372 24.31 -21.72 -14.24
C GLY A 372 25.01 -22.96 -14.83
N PRO A 373 26.34 -23.08 -14.70
CA PRO A 373 27.02 -24.35 -14.94
C PRO A 373 26.30 -25.50 -14.20
N PRO A 374 26.34 -26.74 -14.71
CA PRO A 374 25.63 -27.87 -14.10
C PRO A 374 25.90 -27.96 -12.61
N GLY A 375 24.84 -27.77 -11.80
CA GLY A 375 24.92 -27.79 -10.35
C GLY A 375 24.91 -26.42 -9.68
N THR A 376 25.05 -25.29 -10.37
CA THR A 376 24.76 -23.97 -9.77
C THR A 376 23.37 -23.50 -10.12
N THR A 377 22.81 -22.67 -9.26
CA THR A 377 21.54 -21.98 -9.44
C THR A 377 21.74 -20.52 -9.08
N THR A 378 20.92 -19.65 -9.62
CA THR A 378 21.02 -18.23 -9.35
C THR A 378 19.66 -17.70 -9.02
N ILE A 379 19.57 -16.94 -7.94
CA ILE A 379 18.31 -16.42 -7.41
C ILE A 379 18.41 -14.92 -7.19
N TRP A 380 17.26 -14.26 -7.24
CA TRP A 380 17.14 -12.88 -6.78
C TRP A 380 17.00 -12.84 -5.26
N VAL A 381 17.81 -12.01 -4.63
CA VAL A 381 17.69 -11.63 -3.23
C VAL A 381 17.31 -10.15 -3.19
N ARG A 382 16.08 -9.85 -2.74
CA ARG A 382 15.49 -8.51 -2.79
C ARG A 382 15.19 -7.99 -1.38
N GLY A 383 15.12 -6.67 -1.22
CA GLY A 383 14.63 -6.03 0.02
C GLY A 383 15.52 -6.21 1.25
N GLN A 384 16.79 -6.60 1.09
CA GLN A 384 17.68 -6.78 2.22
C GLN A 384 18.08 -5.42 2.81
N HIS A 385 18.18 -5.35 4.13
CA HIS A 385 18.66 -4.18 4.85
C HIS A 385 19.50 -4.63 6.05
N SER A 386 20.33 -3.73 6.57
CA SER A 386 20.97 -3.95 7.86
C SER A 386 20.00 -3.70 9.01
N ASP A 387 20.39 -4.07 10.23
CA ASP A 387 19.88 -3.53 11.47
C ASP A 387 20.24 -2.04 11.58
N PHE A 388 19.52 -1.34 12.44
CA PHE A 388 19.84 0.06 12.73
C PHE A 388 21.05 0.14 13.67
N LEU A 389 22.14 0.72 13.17
CA LEU A 389 23.37 0.97 13.91
C LEU A 389 23.30 2.32 14.61
N THR A 390 23.05 2.31 15.91
CA THR A 390 23.19 3.50 16.77
C THR A 390 24.68 3.87 16.92
N LEU A 391 25.01 5.12 16.61
CA LEU A 391 26.33 5.71 16.82
C LEU A 391 26.48 6.07 18.30
N ARG A 392 27.65 5.77 18.87
CA ARG A 392 27.99 6.12 20.25
C ARG A 392 28.58 7.52 20.30
N HIS A 393 28.19 8.30 21.31
CA HIS A 393 28.79 9.60 21.58
C HIS A 393 30.30 9.47 21.81
N THR A 394 31.09 10.29 21.13
CA THR A 394 32.56 10.27 21.20
C THR A 394 33.20 11.58 21.66
N GLY A 395 32.46 12.69 21.71
CA GLY A 395 32.93 13.96 22.27
C GLY A 395 31.99 15.13 22.04
N GLY A 396 32.21 16.23 22.75
CA GLY A 396 31.28 17.37 22.83
C GLY A 396 30.25 17.18 23.94
N ASP A 397 29.16 17.94 23.88
CA ASP A 397 27.96 17.59 24.63
C ASP A 397 27.10 16.57 23.87
N ARG A 398 25.89 16.30 24.33
CA ARG A 398 25.04 15.24 23.77
C ARG A 398 24.01 15.75 22.77
N ASP A 399 23.98 17.05 22.52
CA ASP A 399 22.95 17.70 21.72
C ASP A 399 23.58 18.17 20.40
N PHE A 400 22.84 18.05 19.30
CA PHE A 400 23.21 18.66 18.02
C PHE A 400 22.60 20.07 17.86
N TYR A 401 21.87 20.57 18.89
CA TYR A 401 21.23 21.87 19.05
C TYR A 401 20.39 22.33 17.86
N GLY A 402 19.83 21.37 17.14
CA GLY A 402 19.06 21.66 15.95
C GLY A 402 19.89 22.14 14.75
N HIS A 403 21.21 21.98 14.79
CA HIS A 403 22.15 22.30 13.70
C HIS A 403 22.53 21.08 12.87
N GLY A 404 22.00 19.91 13.23
CA GLY A 404 22.16 18.62 12.60
C GLY A 404 23.60 18.11 12.44
N PRO A 405 23.82 16.78 12.54
CA PRO A 405 25.12 16.22 12.27
C PRO A 405 25.42 16.20 10.78
N ARG A 406 26.64 16.61 10.45
CA ARG A 406 27.32 16.11 9.27
C ARG A 406 27.62 14.62 9.47
N MET A 407 26.95 13.78 8.69
CA MET A 407 27.07 12.33 8.68
C MET A 407 28.01 11.87 7.57
N ASN A 408 28.93 10.95 7.86
CA ASN A 408 29.64 10.14 6.87
C ASN A 408 29.35 8.68 7.18
N VAL A 409 28.76 7.96 6.24
CA VAL A 409 28.32 6.57 6.41
C VAL A 409 28.94 5.66 5.36
N THR A 410 29.27 4.43 5.76
CA THR A 410 29.80 3.41 4.87
C THR A 410 29.08 2.07 5.05
N SER A 411 29.02 1.29 3.97
CA SER A 411 28.59 -0.11 4.00
C SER A 411 29.42 -0.94 3.03
N ARG A 412 29.77 -2.17 3.44
CA ARG A 412 30.49 -3.15 2.64
C ARG A 412 29.87 -4.53 2.76
N LEU A 413 29.71 -5.23 1.64
CA LEU A 413 29.25 -6.61 1.61
C LEU A 413 30.41 -7.60 1.54
N THR A 414 30.34 -8.68 2.33
CA THR A 414 31.30 -9.79 2.32
C THR A 414 30.57 -11.12 2.46
N LEU A 415 31.26 -12.24 2.27
CA LEU A 415 30.71 -13.57 2.56
C LEU A 415 31.25 -14.08 3.89
N SER A 416 30.44 -14.87 4.60
CA SER A 416 30.93 -15.64 5.74
C SER A 416 32.04 -16.61 5.32
N PRO A 417 32.92 -17.05 6.23
CA PRO A 417 34.01 -17.97 5.90
C PRO A 417 33.56 -19.29 5.26
N ASP A 418 32.39 -19.80 5.66
CA ASP A 418 31.74 -21.00 5.10
C ASP A 418 30.89 -20.69 3.84
N ARG A 419 30.82 -19.41 3.45
CA ARG A 419 30.04 -18.87 2.34
C ARG A 419 28.55 -19.20 2.42
N THR A 420 28.00 -19.45 3.60
CA THR A 420 26.55 -19.69 3.75
C THR A 420 25.77 -18.40 4.01
N ARG A 421 26.46 -17.29 4.31
CA ARG A 421 25.83 -16.01 4.66
C ARG A 421 26.45 -14.86 3.90
N LEU A 422 25.60 -13.93 3.47
CA LEU A 422 25.97 -12.61 3.01
C LEU A 422 25.99 -11.67 4.21
N LEU A 423 27.13 -11.03 4.41
CA LEU A 423 27.42 -10.21 5.57
C LEU A 423 27.57 -8.74 5.17
N ALA A 424 27.07 -7.84 6.00
CA ALA A 424 27.25 -6.40 5.89
C ALA A 424 28.15 -5.88 7.01
N SER A 425 29.08 -5.01 6.66
CA SER A 425 29.81 -4.16 7.61
C SER A 425 29.37 -2.72 7.40
N LEU A 426 28.90 -2.06 8.45
CA LEU A 426 28.47 -0.66 8.44
C LEU A 426 29.35 0.17 9.36
N SER A 427 29.63 1.41 8.97
CA SER A 427 30.19 2.41 9.89
C SER A 427 29.57 3.77 9.65
N GLY A 428 29.56 4.60 10.70
CA GLY A 428 29.10 5.98 10.60
C GLY A 428 29.85 6.89 11.54
N ASP A 429 30.08 8.12 11.09
CA ASP A 429 30.59 9.23 11.88
C ASP A 429 29.63 10.41 11.73
N ALA A 430 29.24 11.01 12.85
CA ALA A 430 28.38 12.17 12.96
C ALA A 430 29.15 13.30 13.66
N SER A 431 29.12 14.51 13.10
CA SER A 431 29.71 15.69 13.72
C SER A 431 28.80 16.89 13.57
N GLU A 432 28.51 17.59 14.64
CA GLU A 432 27.67 18.79 14.65
C GLU A 432 28.21 19.86 13.69
N THR A 433 27.30 20.46 12.92
CA THR A 433 27.66 21.54 12.01
C THR A 433 27.91 22.84 12.78
N GLY A 434 29.18 23.09 13.11
CA GLY A 434 29.60 24.34 13.77
C GLY A 434 29.68 24.28 15.29
N GLY A 435 29.39 23.12 15.90
CA GLY A 435 29.59 22.87 17.33
C GLY A 435 30.66 21.79 17.61
N ASP A 436 30.56 21.13 18.76
CA ASP A 436 31.58 20.21 19.27
C ASP A 436 31.12 18.76 19.42
N THR A 437 29.82 18.50 19.25
CA THR A 437 29.19 17.18 19.40
C THR A 437 29.60 16.21 18.28
N ARG A 438 30.00 15.00 18.67
CA ARG A 438 30.45 13.91 17.79
C ARG A 438 29.91 12.56 18.25
N ALA A 439 29.52 11.74 17.28
CA ALA A 439 29.17 10.34 17.52
C ALA A 439 29.76 9.43 16.43
N SER A 440 30.12 8.20 16.77
CA SER A 440 30.56 7.21 15.78
C SER A 440 30.22 5.78 16.18
N GLY A 441 30.17 4.90 15.19
CA GLY A 441 29.68 3.55 15.38
C GLY A 441 30.09 2.65 14.23
N ARG A 442 30.20 1.36 14.53
CA ARG A 442 30.54 0.32 13.55
C ARG A 442 29.83 -0.99 13.89
N SER A 443 29.22 -1.61 12.89
CA SER A 443 28.69 -2.97 12.91
C SER A 443 29.52 -3.78 11.93
N ASP A 444 30.12 -4.89 12.38
CA ASP A 444 30.91 -5.76 11.51
C ASP A 444 30.22 -7.11 11.34
N ASN A 445 30.17 -7.58 10.09
CA ASN A 445 29.73 -8.94 9.74
C ASN A 445 28.28 -9.25 10.15
N GLU A 446 27.40 -8.26 10.04
CA GLU A 446 25.98 -8.45 10.26
C GLU A 446 25.40 -9.33 9.16
N THR A 447 24.64 -10.37 9.52
CA THR A 447 24.07 -11.28 8.51
C THR A 447 22.83 -10.64 7.91
N ILE A 448 22.91 -10.20 6.65
CA ILE A 448 21.76 -9.66 5.94
C ILE A 448 20.99 -10.75 5.19
N TRP A 449 21.66 -11.82 4.74
CA TRP A 449 21.00 -12.93 4.07
C TRP A 449 21.72 -14.26 4.32
N THR A 450 20.96 -15.37 4.40
CA THR A 450 21.49 -16.72 4.62
C THR A 450 21.03 -17.65 3.49
N ALA A 451 21.98 -18.35 2.88
CA ALA A 451 21.71 -19.36 1.87
C ALA A 451 20.91 -20.53 2.47
N PRO A 452 20.00 -21.15 1.69
CA PRO A 452 19.28 -22.33 2.13
C PRO A 452 20.21 -23.45 2.61
N PRO A 453 19.79 -24.28 3.59
CA PRO A 453 20.59 -25.40 4.06
C PRO A 453 21.05 -26.29 2.91
N GLY A 454 22.35 -26.62 2.88
CA GLY A 454 22.94 -27.43 1.80
C GLY A 454 23.45 -26.61 0.61
N TRP A 455 23.34 -25.28 0.64
CA TRP A 455 23.86 -24.38 -0.37
C TRP A 455 24.92 -23.43 0.21
N ARG A 456 25.88 -23.04 -0.63
CA ARG A 456 26.83 -21.96 -0.37
C ARG A 456 26.73 -20.92 -1.47
N ILE A 457 27.07 -19.70 -1.15
CA ILE A 457 27.14 -18.55 -2.03
C ILE A 457 28.46 -18.60 -2.78
N ASP A 458 28.38 -18.62 -4.11
CA ASP A 458 29.55 -18.58 -4.97
C ASP A 458 29.83 -17.16 -5.47
N ALA A 459 28.78 -16.45 -5.88
CA ALA A 459 28.86 -15.06 -6.32
C ALA A 459 27.64 -14.26 -5.87
N VAL A 460 27.84 -12.96 -5.67
CA VAL A 460 26.76 -11.98 -5.47
C VAL A 460 27.01 -10.87 -6.48
N GLN A 461 26.06 -10.67 -7.39
CA GLN A 461 26.15 -9.70 -8.46
C GLN A 461 25.02 -8.69 -8.37
N LEU A 462 25.30 -7.48 -8.83
CA LEU A 462 24.31 -6.45 -9.09
C LEU A 462 24.05 -6.46 -10.58
N GLU A 463 22.78 -6.43 -10.95
CA GLU A 463 22.38 -6.22 -12.33
C GLU A 463 22.15 -4.73 -12.56
N TYR A 464 22.76 -4.22 -13.62
CA TYR A 464 22.49 -2.89 -14.14
C TYR A 464 21.99 -3.02 -15.56
N GLY A 465 20.73 -2.66 -15.77
CA GLY A 465 20.12 -2.54 -17.07
C GLY A 465 19.97 -1.08 -17.48
N TRP A 466 20.34 -0.74 -18.71
CA TRP A 466 20.11 0.59 -19.27
C TRP A 466 19.92 0.51 -20.78
N TRP A 467 19.32 1.56 -21.36
CA TRP A 467 19.24 1.72 -22.81
C TRP A 467 20.43 2.56 -23.26
N ASP A 468 21.23 2.05 -24.22
CA ASP A 468 22.31 2.85 -24.80
C ASP A 468 21.79 3.92 -25.77
N GLU A 469 22.70 4.76 -26.32
CA GLU A 469 22.34 5.80 -27.29
C GLU A 469 21.66 5.25 -28.56
N ALA A 470 21.96 3.99 -28.91
CA ALA A 470 21.35 3.27 -30.03
C ALA A 470 20.00 2.62 -29.66
N ARG A 471 19.52 2.82 -28.43
CA ARG A 471 18.27 2.28 -27.89
C ARG A 471 18.25 0.76 -27.90
N VAL A 472 19.39 0.16 -27.64
CA VAL A 472 19.50 -1.27 -27.34
C VAL A 472 19.58 -1.42 -25.83
N TRP A 473 18.77 -2.32 -25.27
CA TRP A 473 18.90 -2.70 -23.87
C TRP A 473 20.26 -3.35 -23.67
N GLN A 474 21.06 -2.72 -22.83
CA GLN A 474 22.32 -3.24 -22.34
C GLN A 474 22.12 -3.70 -20.91
N GLN A 475 22.87 -4.74 -20.56
CA GLN A 475 22.82 -5.36 -19.25
C GLN A 475 24.24 -5.72 -18.84
N GLU A 476 24.66 -5.21 -17.69
CA GLU A 476 25.94 -5.54 -17.07
C GLU A 476 25.71 -6.14 -15.69
N TYR A 477 26.62 -7.04 -15.32
CA TYR A 477 26.65 -7.67 -14.02
C TYR A 477 28.00 -7.41 -13.37
N GLU A 478 27.97 -6.89 -12.15
CA GLU A 478 29.18 -6.64 -11.39
C GLU A 478 29.11 -7.28 -10.01
N THR A 479 30.25 -7.74 -9.49
CA THR A 479 30.31 -8.31 -8.14
C THR A 479 29.95 -7.26 -7.08
N ALA A 480 28.97 -7.57 -6.24
CA ALA A 480 28.57 -6.77 -5.08
C ALA A 480 29.57 -6.90 -3.92
N LEU A 481 30.31 -8.01 -3.87
CA LEU A 481 31.22 -8.36 -2.78
C LEU A 481 32.44 -7.44 -2.74
N ASP A 482 32.89 -7.14 -1.53
CA ASP A 482 34.06 -6.32 -1.19
C ASP A 482 34.03 -4.86 -1.66
N ARG A 483 32.90 -4.41 -2.21
CA ARG A 483 32.66 -3.01 -2.53
C ARG A 483 32.27 -2.22 -1.30
N THR A 484 32.87 -1.05 -1.13
CA THR A 484 32.54 -0.12 -0.05
C THR A 484 31.77 1.04 -0.64
N THR A 485 30.49 1.14 -0.28
CA THR A 485 29.67 2.32 -0.57
C THR A 485 29.91 3.36 0.50
N THR A 486 30.10 4.62 0.11
CA THR A 486 30.19 5.75 1.06
C THR A 486 29.18 6.83 0.71
N ALA A 487 28.49 7.37 1.71
CA ALA A 487 27.68 8.57 1.56
C ALA A 487 28.04 9.61 2.63
N ALA A 488 27.99 10.88 2.26
CA ALA A 488 28.20 12.01 3.16
C ALA A 488 27.00 12.94 3.08
N TYR A 489 26.58 13.48 4.23
CA TYR A 489 25.34 14.22 4.36
C TYR A 489 25.41 15.22 5.53
N THR A 490 24.51 16.20 5.57
CA THR A 490 24.39 17.16 6.66
C THR A 490 22.93 17.30 7.05
N ASP A 491 22.62 16.78 8.24
CA ASP A 491 21.43 17.04 9.07
C ASP A 491 20.99 18.50 8.99
N ARG A 492 19.77 18.86 8.55
CA ARG A 492 19.31 20.26 8.60
C ARG A 492 17.91 20.45 9.13
N ASP A 493 17.09 19.42 9.20
CA ASP A 493 15.65 19.58 9.33
C ASP A 493 14.99 18.64 10.35
N HIS A 494 15.79 17.93 11.15
CA HIS A 494 15.35 17.08 12.28
C HIS A 494 14.52 15.88 11.84
N GLU A 495 14.54 15.57 10.55
CA GLU A 495 13.80 14.47 9.97
C GLU A 495 14.71 13.26 9.73
N GLN A 496 14.11 12.14 9.36
CA GLN A 496 14.85 10.96 8.95
C GLN A 496 15.17 11.07 7.47
N ASP A 497 16.45 10.95 7.13
CA ASP A 497 16.89 11.15 5.76
C ASP A 497 17.28 9.86 5.07
N PHE A 498 16.98 9.80 3.77
CA PHE A 498 17.43 8.75 2.89
C PHE A 498 18.54 9.28 1.99
N LEU A 499 19.75 8.76 2.18
CA LEU A 499 20.93 9.12 1.42
C LEU A 499 21.14 8.11 0.30
N VAL A 500 21.36 8.62 -0.91
CA VAL A 500 21.76 7.78 -2.04
C VAL A 500 23.15 8.20 -2.50
N GLU A 501 24.02 7.22 -2.70
CA GLU A 501 25.41 7.44 -3.06
C GLU A 501 25.56 8.32 -4.32
N GLY A 502 26.49 9.28 -4.24
CA GLY A 502 26.82 10.20 -5.33
C GLY A 502 25.81 11.32 -5.56
N THR A 503 24.69 11.33 -4.84
CA THR A 503 23.52 12.18 -5.16
C THR A 503 23.09 13.06 -3.99
N GLY A 504 23.44 12.67 -2.76
CA GLY A 504 23.06 13.39 -1.55
C GLY A 504 21.66 12.99 -1.06
N GLU A 505 20.95 13.96 -0.51
CA GLU A 505 19.63 13.83 0.13
C GLU A 505 18.53 13.57 -0.91
N GLY A 506 17.82 12.45 -0.78
CA GLY A 506 16.56 12.25 -1.49
C GLY A 506 15.50 13.12 -0.84
N GLY A 507 15.09 14.22 -1.48
CA GLY A 507 14.15 15.17 -0.86
C GLY A 507 12.85 14.50 -0.39
N ARG A 508 12.14 15.15 0.55
CA ARG A 508 10.91 14.70 1.27
C ARG A 508 9.77 14.08 0.44
N ASN A 509 9.83 14.13 -0.89
CA ASN A 509 8.81 13.65 -1.83
C ASN A 509 9.21 12.33 -2.55
N GLY A 510 10.13 11.56 -1.98
CA GLY A 510 10.66 10.34 -2.57
C GLY A 510 11.97 10.56 -3.33
N ILE A 511 12.67 9.45 -3.59
CA ILE A 511 13.96 9.47 -4.26
C ILE A 511 13.72 9.66 -5.77
N TRP A 512 13.83 10.91 -6.25
CA TRP A 512 13.76 11.22 -7.68
C TRP A 512 15.16 11.17 -8.29
N PHE A 513 15.40 10.20 -9.16
CA PHE A 513 16.63 10.11 -9.93
C PHE A 513 16.51 10.98 -11.19
N ASN A 514 17.33 12.02 -11.30
CA ASN A 514 17.54 12.68 -12.60
C ASN A 514 18.61 11.92 -13.41
N ASP A 515 18.79 12.24 -14.69
CA ASP A 515 19.73 11.51 -15.57
C ASP A 515 21.18 11.52 -15.05
N THR A 516 21.60 12.61 -14.39
CA THR A 516 22.92 12.72 -13.76
C THR A 516 23.08 11.79 -12.56
N THR A 517 21.99 11.55 -11.82
CA THR A 517 21.89 10.63 -10.67
C THR A 517 21.94 9.18 -11.13
N VAL A 518 21.28 8.86 -12.24
CA VAL A 518 21.35 7.53 -12.88
C VAL A 518 22.76 7.25 -13.38
N ASP A 519 23.41 8.21 -14.03
CA ASP A 519 24.79 8.10 -14.50
C ASP A 519 25.83 8.01 -13.37
N ALA A 520 25.59 8.70 -12.25
CA ALA A 520 26.43 8.59 -11.05
C ALA A 520 26.28 7.20 -10.42
N ARG A 521 25.05 6.69 -10.29
CA ARG A 521 24.79 5.31 -9.85
C ARG A 521 25.41 4.27 -10.78
N ARG A 522 25.30 4.46 -12.10
CA ARG A 522 25.94 3.60 -13.11
C ARG A 522 27.46 3.57 -12.94
N ARG A 523 28.08 4.66 -12.51
CA ARG A 523 29.53 4.68 -12.23
C ARG A 523 29.89 4.11 -10.86
N ALA A 524 29.01 4.29 -9.88
CA ALA A 524 29.27 3.85 -8.52
C ALA A 524 29.01 2.34 -8.34
N MET A 525 28.05 1.78 -9.09
CA MET A 525 27.64 0.37 -9.05
C MET A 525 27.63 -0.20 -7.63
N SER A 526 26.98 0.57 -6.75
CA SER A 526 26.97 0.29 -5.33
C SER A 526 25.91 -0.72 -4.97
N PRO A 527 26.25 -1.66 -4.07
CA PRO A 527 25.28 -2.61 -3.53
C PRO A 527 24.22 -1.95 -2.66
N VAL A 528 24.45 -0.73 -2.16
CA VAL A 528 23.51 -0.01 -1.30
C VAL A 528 22.58 0.83 -2.16
N ALA A 529 21.29 0.56 -2.05
CA ALA A 529 20.23 1.36 -2.66
C ALA A 529 20.10 2.71 -1.95
N ALA A 530 20.06 2.73 -0.62
CA ALA A 530 20.01 3.93 0.19
C ALA A 530 20.55 3.67 1.60
N PHE A 531 21.01 4.72 2.27
CA PHE A 531 21.16 4.72 3.72
C PHE A 531 20.01 5.50 4.34
N ARG A 532 19.36 4.96 5.36
CA ARG A 532 18.54 5.75 6.28
C ARG A 532 19.46 6.25 7.38
N VAL A 533 19.45 7.55 7.63
CA VAL A 533 20.20 8.17 8.72
C VAL A 533 19.24 8.91 9.64
N VAL A 534 19.59 8.93 10.93
CA VAL A 534 18.90 9.74 11.93
C VAL A 534 19.97 10.59 12.57
N GLY A 535 19.88 11.91 12.40
CA GLY A 535 20.87 12.85 12.87
C GLY A 535 20.38 13.67 14.07
N ASP A 536 19.46 14.57 13.80
CA ASP A 536 18.96 15.63 14.69
C ASP A 536 17.54 15.32 15.19
N THR A 537 17.35 15.24 16.49
CA THR A 537 16.05 15.47 17.14
C THR A 537 16.30 16.39 18.33
N ASN A 538 15.28 17.03 18.91
CA ASN A 538 15.51 17.89 20.08
C ASN A 538 15.85 17.04 21.34
N GLY A 539 17.07 17.12 21.90
CA GLY A 539 17.43 16.41 23.15
C GLY A 539 18.91 16.01 23.37
N ASP A 540 19.14 14.91 24.11
CA ASP A 540 20.46 14.28 24.33
C ASP A 540 20.67 13.10 23.34
N GLU A 541 20.66 13.37 22.02
CA GLU A 541 20.63 12.34 20.95
C GLU A 541 21.96 11.67 20.68
N ALA A 542 23.07 12.40 20.84
CA ALA A 542 24.37 11.86 20.50
C ALA A 542 24.64 10.65 21.40
N GLY A 543 24.77 9.47 20.79
CA GLY A 543 24.97 8.22 21.51
C GLY A 543 23.72 7.41 21.82
N THR A 544 22.52 7.95 21.63
CA THR A 544 21.25 7.31 21.99
C THR A 544 20.35 7.07 20.79
N ARG A 545 20.32 8.00 19.82
CA ARG A 545 19.41 7.97 18.67
C ARG A 545 20.12 8.14 17.34
N THR A 546 21.18 8.93 17.29
CA THR A 546 21.95 9.14 16.07
C THR A 546 22.44 7.80 15.52
N GLY A 547 22.15 7.52 14.26
CA GLY A 547 22.36 6.17 13.72
C GLY A 547 22.17 6.07 12.22
N LEU A 548 22.43 4.87 11.70
CA LEU A 548 22.22 4.57 10.29
C LEU A 548 21.71 3.15 10.06
N GLN A 549 21.12 2.94 8.90
CA GLN A 549 20.72 1.64 8.38
C GLN A 549 20.94 1.62 6.86
N ALA A 550 21.50 0.55 6.31
CA ALA A 550 21.67 0.41 4.87
C ALA A 550 20.55 -0.43 4.27
N PHE A 551 20.03 -0.02 3.12
CA PHE A 551 19.12 -0.76 2.27
C PHE A 551 19.86 -1.18 1.01
N TYR A 552 19.81 -2.45 0.65
CA TYR A 552 20.57 -3.01 -0.47
C TYR A 552 19.73 -3.09 -1.75
N GLN A 553 20.40 -2.96 -2.89
CA GLN A 553 19.81 -3.23 -4.20
C GLN A 553 19.36 -4.70 -4.30
N PRO A 554 18.42 -5.03 -5.21
CA PRO A 554 18.24 -6.40 -5.67
C PRO A 554 19.58 -7.00 -6.10
N MET A 555 19.91 -8.16 -5.54
CA MET A 555 21.16 -8.87 -5.82
C MET A 555 20.85 -10.19 -6.49
N LEU A 556 21.64 -10.52 -7.50
CA LEU A 556 21.67 -11.81 -8.13
C LEU A 556 22.68 -12.70 -7.38
N VAL A 557 22.20 -13.72 -6.67
CA VAL A 557 23.03 -14.60 -5.86
C VAL A 557 23.17 -15.96 -6.53
N THR A 558 24.39 -16.29 -6.94
CA THR A 558 24.73 -17.61 -7.47
C THR A 558 25.07 -18.54 -6.33
N LEU A 559 24.34 -19.63 -6.23
CA LEU A 559 24.47 -20.66 -5.21
C LEU A 559 25.04 -21.94 -5.81
N PHE A 560 25.89 -22.59 -5.02
CA PHE A 560 26.48 -23.88 -5.29
C PHE A 560 26.08 -24.87 -4.18
N PRO A 561 25.65 -26.09 -4.50
CA PRO A 561 25.27 -27.09 -3.52
C PRO A 561 26.51 -27.60 -2.79
N ILE A 562 26.49 -27.55 -1.47
CA ILE A 562 27.54 -28.13 -0.62
C ILE A 562 27.61 -29.64 -0.84
N ASP A 563 26.45 -30.29 -1.03
CA ASP A 563 26.31 -31.69 -1.43
C ASP A 563 25.31 -31.80 -2.61
N PRO A 564 25.80 -31.94 -3.85
CA PRO A 564 24.94 -32.07 -5.04
C PRO A 564 23.95 -33.23 -4.97
N ALA A 565 24.22 -34.27 -4.17
CA ALA A 565 23.30 -35.40 -4.03
C ALA A 565 22.08 -35.08 -3.16
N ARG A 566 22.12 -33.99 -2.38
CA ARG A 566 21.05 -33.60 -1.46
C ARG A 566 20.33 -32.33 -1.87
N ALA A 567 21.01 -31.43 -2.57
CA ALA A 567 20.43 -30.18 -3.03
C ALA A 567 19.47 -30.40 -4.21
N ARG A 568 18.28 -29.82 -4.11
CA ARG A 568 17.24 -29.84 -5.14
C ARG A 568 16.89 -28.41 -5.52
N ALA A 569 16.45 -28.16 -6.76
CA ALA A 569 15.99 -26.83 -7.16
C ALA A 569 14.79 -26.33 -6.32
N SER A 570 13.93 -27.26 -5.86
CA SER A 570 12.87 -26.98 -4.88
C SER A 570 13.40 -26.45 -3.54
N ASP A 571 14.71 -26.54 -3.30
CA ASP A 571 15.34 -25.99 -2.11
C ASP A 571 15.47 -24.46 -2.12
N LEU A 572 15.09 -23.83 -3.22
CA LEU A 572 15.29 -22.40 -3.49
C LEU A 572 13.98 -21.63 -3.68
N GLU A 573 12.91 -22.31 -4.10
CA GLU A 573 11.60 -21.68 -4.24
C GLU A 573 11.07 -21.24 -2.86
N PRO A 574 10.35 -20.12 -2.74
CA PRO A 574 9.64 -19.83 -1.49
C PRO A 574 8.68 -20.99 -1.17
N ASP A 575 8.53 -21.33 0.10
CA ASP A 575 7.63 -22.42 0.49
C ASP A 575 6.20 -22.14 0.03
N VAL A 576 5.81 -20.86 0.08
CA VAL A 576 4.54 -20.37 -0.44
C VAL A 576 4.71 -19.02 -1.10
N PHE A 577 4.20 -18.89 -2.32
CA PHE A 577 4.02 -17.63 -3.03
C PHE A 577 2.63 -17.55 -3.65
N LEU A 578 1.89 -16.50 -3.29
CA LEU A 578 0.56 -16.20 -3.84
C LEU A 578 0.67 -15.00 -4.76
N ASP A 579 0.03 -15.08 -5.93
CA ASP A 579 0.10 -14.02 -6.93
C ASP A 579 -0.83 -12.83 -6.64
N VAL A 580 -0.58 -12.13 -5.53
CA VAL A 580 -1.31 -10.92 -5.16
C VAL A 580 -0.88 -9.78 -6.09
N PRO A 581 -1.82 -9.04 -6.72
CA PRO A 581 -1.50 -7.92 -7.61
C PRO A 581 -0.59 -6.86 -6.97
N THR A 582 0.38 -6.37 -7.73
CA THR A 582 1.27 -5.23 -7.39
C THR A 582 0.98 -4.04 -8.32
N GLY A 583 1.60 -2.88 -8.10
CA GLY A 583 1.61 -1.78 -9.08
C GLY A 583 0.60 -0.63 -8.89
N ASP A 584 -0.38 -0.73 -7.98
CA ASP A 584 -1.24 0.42 -7.62
C ASP A 584 -0.48 1.35 -6.65
N TYR A 585 0.52 2.09 -7.14
CA TYR A 585 1.34 2.96 -6.28
C TYR A 585 0.51 4.11 -5.72
N GLY A 586 0.75 4.48 -4.45
CA GLY A 586 0.14 5.66 -3.86
C GLY A 586 0.47 6.93 -4.65
N ASN A 587 -0.51 7.56 -5.28
CA ASN A 587 -0.35 8.91 -5.82
C ASN A 587 -0.44 9.94 -4.67
N ARG A 588 0.01 11.19 -4.85
CA ARG A 588 -0.10 12.24 -3.82
C ARG A 588 -1.54 12.50 -3.35
N LEU A 589 -2.54 12.17 -4.17
CA LEU A 589 -3.97 12.26 -3.84
C LEU A 589 -4.46 11.07 -2.99
N SER A 590 -3.62 10.06 -2.78
CA SER A 590 -3.95 8.91 -1.95
C SER A 590 -4.08 9.31 -0.47
N GLY A 591 -3.49 10.44 -0.05
CA GLY A 591 -3.59 10.98 1.31
C GLY A 591 -2.98 10.03 2.36
N GLY A 592 -2.82 10.50 3.60
CA GLY A 592 -2.17 9.74 4.68
C GLY A 592 -2.86 8.43 5.11
N ASN A 593 -3.95 7.99 4.45
CA ASN A 593 -4.82 6.88 4.90
C ASN A 593 -5.19 5.91 3.77
N SER A 594 -4.32 5.80 2.78
CA SER A 594 -4.51 4.96 1.61
C SER A 594 -4.13 3.50 1.83
N CYS A 595 -3.30 3.20 2.83
CA CYS A 595 -2.74 1.86 3.02
C CYS A 595 -3.81 0.77 3.18
N GLY A 596 -4.82 1.02 4.01
CA GLY A 596 -5.94 0.10 4.24
C GLY A 596 -6.71 -0.20 2.95
N PRO A 597 -7.30 0.82 2.30
CA PRO A 597 -8.03 0.62 1.06
C PRO A 597 -7.19 0.00 -0.06
N GLN A 598 -5.91 0.36 -0.17
CA GLN A 598 -4.99 -0.23 -1.15
C GLN A 598 -4.69 -1.71 -0.87
N ALA A 599 -4.39 -2.08 0.37
CA ALA A 599 -4.16 -3.47 0.72
C ALA A 599 -5.42 -4.32 0.45
N ALA A 600 -6.58 -3.81 0.88
CA ALA A 600 -7.86 -4.49 0.72
C ALA A 600 -8.27 -4.67 -0.75
N SER A 601 -8.12 -3.65 -1.60
CA SER A 601 -8.43 -3.78 -3.03
C SER A 601 -7.60 -4.87 -3.71
N ARG A 602 -6.32 -5.02 -3.34
CA ARG A 602 -5.45 -6.08 -3.87
C ARG A 602 -5.90 -7.47 -3.46
N VAL A 603 -6.25 -7.67 -2.19
CA VAL A 603 -6.76 -8.96 -1.74
C VAL A 603 -8.12 -9.28 -2.34
N LEU A 604 -9.00 -8.28 -2.52
CA LEU A 604 -10.26 -8.45 -3.23
C LEU A 604 -10.02 -8.90 -4.69
N ARG A 605 -9.10 -8.24 -5.41
CA ARG A 605 -8.72 -8.64 -6.78
C ARG A 605 -8.10 -10.03 -6.84
N PHE A 606 -7.28 -10.41 -5.87
CA PHE A 606 -6.75 -11.78 -5.76
C PHE A 606 -7.88 -12.83 -5.67
N TYR A 607 -8.96 -12.52 -4.96
CA TYR A 607 -10.16 -13.38 -4.91
C TYR A 607 -11.14 -13.17 -6.07
N GLY A 608 -10.72 -12.50 -7.16
CA GLY A 608 -11.52 -12.30 -8.36
C GLY A 608 -12.62 -11.24 -8.25
N VAL A 609 -12.56 -10.38 -7.23
CA VAL A 609 -13.51 -9.26 -7.07
C VAL A 609 -13.00 -8.06 -7.85
N PRO A 610 -13.71 -7.58 -8.89
CA PRO A 610 -13.27 -6.46 -9.71
C PRO A 610 -13.47 -5.14 -8.95
N THR A 611 -12.42 -4.63 -8.31
CA THR A 611 -12.41 -3.32 -7.65
C THR A 611 -11.06 -2.64 -7.84
N THR A 612 -11.06 -1.33 -8.09
CA THR A 612 -9.84 -0.50 -8.03
C THR A 612 -9.62 0.03 -6.60
N TYR A 613 -8.43 0.56 -6.35
CA TYR A 613 -8.14 1.24 -5.09
C TYR A 613 -9.08 2.43 -4.83
N GLU A 614 -9.33 3.31 -5.81
CA GLU A 614 -10.16 4.50 -5.63
C GLU A 614 -11.63 4.14 -5.38
N GLN A 615 -12.13 3.12 -6.08
CA GLN A 615 -13.48 2.59 -5.85
C GLN A 615 -13.62 2.12 -4.41
N PHE A 616 -12.64 1.35 -3.92
CA PHE A 616 -12.67 0.82 -2.58
C PHE A 616 -12.44 1.90 -1.50
N LYS A 617 -11.52 2.85 -1.74
CA LYS A 617 -11.29 4.00 -0.85
C LYS A 617 -12.55 4.84 -0.63
N ARG A 618 -13.31 5.15 -1.69
CA ARG A 618 -14.59 5.86 -1.56
C ARG A 618 -15.58 5.09 -0.69
N ARG A 619 -15.60 3.76 -0.80
CA ARG A 619 -16.43 2.89 0.05
C ARG A 619 -16.02 2.98 1.52
N VAL A 620 -14.71 3.02 1.79
CA VAL A 620 -14.17 3.21 3.14
C VAL A 620 -14.47 4.60 3.69
N GLN A 621 -14.31 5.65 2.89
CA GLN A 621 -14.61 7.04 3.27
C GLN A 621 -16.11 7.33 3.46
N SER A 622 -16.99 6.50 2.90
CA SER A 622 -18.45 6.58 3.12
C SER A 622 -18.93 5.67 4.25
N SER A 623 -18.00 5.11 5.04
CA SER A 623 -18.35 4.17 6.09
C SER A 623 -19.08 4.82 7.28
N GLY A 624 -19.02 6.15 7.43
CA GLY A 624 -19.58 6.87 8.56
C GLY A 624 -18.78 6.68 9.85
N ASN A 625 -17.56 6.14 9.72
CA ASN A 625 -16.61 5.98 10.82
C ASN A 625 -15.74 7.23 10.89
N PHE A 626 -15.78 7.93 12.01
CA PHE A 626 -15.03 9.18 12.21
C PHE A 626 -13.54 9.08 11.82
N VAL A 627 -12.85 7.98 12.16
CA VAL A 627 -11.42 7.79 11.83
C VAL A 627 -11.21 7.74 10.32
N SER A 628 -12.11 7.06 9.59
CA SER A 628 -12.05 6.97 8.13
C SER A 628 -12.53 8.23 7.43
N ASP A 629 -13.57 8.88 7.98
CA ASP A 629 -14.18 10.09 7.44
C ASP A 629 -13.24 11.29 7.59
N GLN A 630 -12.51 11.38 8.71
CA GLN A 630 -11.51 12.42 8.94
C GLN A 630 -10.17 12.16 8.25
N SER A 631 -10.04 11.05 7.52
CA SER A 631 -8.75 10.65 6.96
C SER A 631 -7.69 10.60 8.07
N LEU A 632 -7.91 9.75 9.08
CA LEU A 632 -6.94 9.41 10.13
C LEU A 632 -6.52 7.93 10.10
N GLY A 633 -7.18 7.12 9.25
CA GLY A 633 -6.80 5.74 8.98
C GLY A 633 -8.02 4.92 8.56
N THR A 634 -7.83 3.60 8.43
CA THR A 634 -8.98 2.68 8.33
C THR A 634 -8.92 1.65 9.44
N PRO A 635 -9.82 1.73 10.44
CA PRO A 635 -9.92 0.73 11.48
C PRO A 635 -10.19 -0.67 10.89
N PRO A 636 -9.66 -1.76 11.48
CA PRO A 636 -9.84 -3.12 10.97
C PRO A 636 -11.29 -3.53 10.77
N GLY A 637 -12.18 -3.19 11.71
CA GLY A 637 -13.61 -3.46 11.60
C GLY A 637 -14.24 -2.78 10.38
N THR A 638 -13.95 -1.49 10.20
CA THR A 638 -14.40 -0.72 9.03
C THR A 638 -13.85 -1.32 7.73
N LEU A 639 -12.55 -1.63 7.68
CA LEU A 639 -11.94 -2.18 6.47
C LEU A 639 -12.57 -3.54 6.11
N ARG A 640 -12.70 -4.44 7.09
CA ARG A 640 -13.36 -5.75 6.95
C ARG A 640 -14.79 -5.60 6.44
N ASP A 641 -15.58 -4.73 7.04
CA ASP A 641 -16.99 -4.56 6.68
C ASP A 641 -17.13 -4.09 5.23
N ARG A 642 -16.28 -3.13 4.81
CA ARG A 642 -16.28 -2.66 3.43
C ARG A 642 -15.76 -3.69 2.43
N MET A 643 -14.86 -4.58 2.84
CA MET A 643 -14.50 -5.76 2.03
C MET A 643 -15.69 -6.72 1.89
N ASN A 644 -16.40 -7.00 3.00
CA ASN A 644 -17.58 -7.88 3.02
C ASN A 644 -18.76 -7.34 2.22
N ASP A 645 -18.87 -6.02 2.06
CA ASP A 645 -19.85 -5.43 1.16
C ASP A 645 -19.67 -5.83 -0.32
N LEU A 646 -18.44 -6.19 -0.72
CA LEU A 646 -18.09 -6.62 -2.08
C LEU A 646 -17.98 -8.14 -2.21
N SER A 647 -17.47 -8.82 -1.18
CA SER A 647 -17.38 -10.26 -1.13
C SER A 647 -17.39 -10.73 0.32
N SER A 648 -18.43 -11.47 0.70
CA SER A 648 -18.56 -12.00 2.06
C SER A 648 -17.48 -13.04 2.36
N GLY A 649 -17.07 -13.12 3.63
CA GLY A 649 -16.15 -14.14 4.13
C GLY A 649 -14.90 -13.55 4.77
N PHE A 650 -14.68 -12.24 4.67
CA PHE A 650 -13.61 -11.58 5.40
C PHE A 650 -13.98 -11.47 6.87
N VAL A 651 -13.07 -11.94 7.73
CA VAL A 651 -13.19 -11.78 9.18
C VAL A 651 -11.95 -11.07 9.69
N HIS A 652 -12.16 -10.28 10.74
CA HIS A 652 -11.06 -9.74 11.50
C HIS A 652 -10.63 -10.80 12.53
N ASP A 653 -9.49 -11.43 12.29
CA ASP A 653 -8.86 -12.35 13.23
C ASP A 653 -8.10 -11.51 14.25
N VAL A 654 -8.82 -11.10 15.31
CA VAL A 654 -8.26 -10.32 16.42
C VAL A 654 -7.24 -11.20 17.13
N LEU A 655 -6.01 -10.70 17.24
CA LEU A 655 -4.95 -11.44 17.89
C LEU A 655 -4.77 -10.94 19.32
N PRO A 656 -4.72 -11.84 20.31
CA PRO A 656 -4.59 -11.42 21.70
C PRO A 656 -3.25 -10.70 21.92
N LEU A 657 -3.27 -9.61 22.70
CA LEU A 657 -2.09 -8.76 22.94
C LEU A 657 -0.98 -9.51 23.71
N GLY A 658 0.30 -9.17 23.46
CA GLY A 658 1.48 -9.67 24.18
C GLY A 658 2.36 -10.71 23.46
N GLY A 659 3.66 -10.73 23.79
CA GLY A 659 4.71 -11.45 23.02
C GLY A 659 4.48 -12.94 22.75
N ALA A 660 3.96 -13.72 23.70
CA ALA A 660 3.66 -15.15 23.49
C ALA A 660 2.48 -15.41 22.53
N ASN A 661 1.70 -14.38 22.21
CA ASN A 661 0.63 -14.44 21.23
C ASN A 661 1.13 -14.06 19.82
N ASN A 662 2.24 -13.31 19.71
CA ASN A 662 2.82 -12.97 18.41
C ASN A 662 3.37 -14.19 17.68
N GLU A 663 4.10 -15.09 18.35
CA GLU A 663 4.58 -16.32 17.69
C GLU A 663 3.41 -17.17 17.17
N ARG A 664 2.31 -17.24 17.94
CA ARG A 664 1.07 -17.92 17.53
C ARG A 664 0.39 -17.20 16.36
N ALA A 665 0.38 -15.87 16.34
CA ALA A 665 -0.10 -15.07 15.22
C ALA A 665 0.71 -15.33 13.95
N LEU A 666 2.04 -15.31 14.04
CA LEU A 666 2.93 -15.53 12.91
C LEU A 666 2.86 -16.98 12.40
N ALA A 667 2.69 -17.96 13.30
CA ALA A 667 2.35 -19.32 12.91
C ALA A 667 1.00 -19.37 12.19
N ARG A 668 -0.01 -18.67 12.70
CA ARG A 668 -1.33 -18.59 12.06
C ARG A 668 -1.28 -17.95 10.67
N ILE A 669 -0.49 -16.90 10.46
CA ILE A 669 -0.28 -16.28 9.15
C ILE A 669 0.32 -17.30 8.18
N ARG A 670 1.35 -18.05 8.59
CA ARG A 670 1.95 -19.12 7.77
C ARG A 670 0.94 -20.21 7.40
N ASP A 671 0.16 -20.70 8.37
CA ASP A 671 -0.88 -21.71 8.12
C ASP A 671 -1.91 -21.24 7.07
N LEU A 672 -2.24 -19.94 7.06
CA LEU A 672 -3.17 -19.35 6.10
C LEU A 672 -2.54 -19.25 4.70
N LEU A 673 -1.26 -18.87 4.63
CA LEU A 673 -0.51 -18.84 3.38
C LEU A 673 -0.41 -20.25 2.78
N ASP A 674 -0.13 -21.28 3.59
CA ASP A 674 -0.12 -22.70 3.16
C ASP A 674 -1.46 -23.14 2.55
N GLN A 675 -2.57 -22.51 2.93
CA GLN A 675 -3.90 -22.74 2.39
C GLN A 675 -4.21 -21.92 1.13
N GLY A 676 -3.24 -21.18 0.58
CA GLY A 676 -3.44 -20.31 -0.57
C GLY A 676 -4.17 -19.00 -0.25
N ARG A 677 -4.14 -18.54 1.00
CA ARG A 677 -4.91 -17.38 1.46
C ARG A 677 -3.98 -16.23 1.86
N PRO A 678 -3.88 -15.13 1.08
CA PRO A 678 -3.11 -13.97 1.50
C PRO A 678 -3.76 -13.34 2.73
N VAL A 679 -2.94 -12.66 3.53
CA VAL A 679 -3.35 -12.10 4.81
C VAL A 679 -3.18 -10.58 4.78
N LEU A 680 -4.25 -9.83 5.05
CA LEU A 680 -4.15 -8.40 5.34
C LEU A 680 -3.73 -8.24 6.78
N THR A 681 -2.67 -7.49 7.04
CA THR A 681 -2.15 -7.31 8.39
C THR A 681 -1.91 -5.85 8.69
N LEU A 682 -2.36 -5.40 9.85
CA LEU A 682 -2.02 -4.10 10.39
C LEU A 682 -0.70 -4.23 11.16
N VAL A 683 0.33 -3.51 10.74
CA VAL A 683 1.63 -3.44 11.41
C VAL A 683 1.84 -2.06 12.01
N GLY A 684 2.71 -1.97 13.01
CA GLY A 684 3.27 -0.71 13.47
C GLY A 684 4.29 -0.21 12.47
N TRP A 685 4.07 0.99 11.96
CA TRP A 685 4.99 1.72 11.12
C TRP A 685 5.59 2.86 11.94
N GLY A 686 6.88 2.77 12.24
CA GLY A 686 7.62 3.81 12.98
C GLY A 686 7.63 3.69 14.52
N SER A 687 7.06 2.63 15.11
CA SER A 687 6.79 2.55 16.56
C SER A 687 7.97 2.06 17.44
N GLN A 688 9.16 2.61 17.24
CA GLN A 688 10.08 2.90 18.35
C GLN A 688 10.57 4.36 18.33
N TYR A 689 10.27 5.13 17.27
CA TYR A 689 10.86 6.45 17.02
C TYR A 689 9.84 7.55 16.72
N ALA A 690 8.59 7.22 16.34
CA ALA A 690 7.56 8.19 15.99
C ALA A 690 6.92 8.91 17.19
N ALA A 691 7.01 8.34 18.40
CA ALA A 691 6.41 8.92 19.61
C ALA A 691 7.06 10.25 20.05
N ASP A 692 8.29 10.53 19.62
CA ASP A 692 9.03 11.75 20.01
C ASP A 692 9.12 12.81 18.90
N ILE A 693 8.80 12.46 17.65
CA ILE A 693 8.85 13.37 16.50
C ILE A 693 7.48 14.01 16.25
N PHE A 694 6.40 13.29 16.55
CA PHE A 694 5.05 13.78 16.37
C PHE A 694 4.36 14.04 17.71
N SER A 695 3.61 15.13 17.80
CA SER A 695 2.77 15.46 18.96
C SER A 695 1.87 14.24 19.30
N PRO A 696 1.53 13.96 20.57
CA PRO A 696 0.69 12.82 20.98
C PRO A 696 -0.69 12.70 20.28
N HIS A 697 -1.06 13.67 19.44
CA HIS A 697 -2.23 13.65 18.56
C HIS A 697 -2.04 12.88 17.23
N ASP A 698 -0.80 12.56 16.82
CA ASP A 698 -0.49 11.91 15.53
C ASP A 698 -0.15 10.41 15.67
N ALA A 699 -0.37 9.81 16.85
CA ALA A 699 -0.13 8.38 17.08
C ALA A 699 -0.89 7.47 16.08
N ALA A 700 -2.02 7.91 15.52
CA ALA A 700 -2.72 7.20 14.45
C ALA A 700 -1.91 7.04 13.15
N ALA A 701 -0.90 7.89 12.91
CA ALA A 701 0.01 7.82 11.76
C ALA A 701 1.04 6.68 11.83
N THR A 702 1.02 5.88 12.91
CA THR A 702 1.98 4.78 13.14
C THR A 702 1.41 3.38 12.90
N ALA A 703 0.17 3.25 12.40
CA ALA A 703 -0.39 1.96 12.03
C ALA A 703 -0.55 1.87 10.50
N HIS A 704 -0.06 0.78 9.91
CA HIS A 704 0.03 0.64 8.45
C HIS A 704 -0.46 -0.72 7.97
N TRP A 705 -1.28 -0.72 6.93
CA TRP A 705 -1.82 -1.95 6.35
C TRP A 705 -0.92 -2.48 5.24
N ILE A 706 -0.60 -3.77 5.33
CA ILE A 706 0.17 -4.50 4.32
C ILE A 706 -0.54 -5.80 3.93
N VAL A 707 -0.14 -6.39 2.80
CA VAL A 707 -0.59 -7.74 2.40
C VAL A 707 0.56 -8.72 2.50
N VAL A 708 0.43 -9.75 3.34
CA VAL A 708 1.36 -10.89 3.33
C VAL A 708 0.89 -11.87 2.26
N ARG A 709 1.72 -12.10 1.25
CA ARG A 709 1.42 -12.94 0.07
C ARG A 709 2.23 -14.24 0.04
N GLY A 710 3.15 -14.45 0.96
CA GLY A 710 3.97 -15.65 0.97
C GLY A 710 4.98 -15.65 2.11
N TYR A 711 5.70 -16.75 2.23
CA TYR A 711 6.82 -16.86 3.16
C TYR A 711 7.85 -17.86 2.66
N ASN A 712 9.06 -17.73 3.18
CA ASN A 712 10.15 -18.65 2.99
C ASN A 712 10.71 -19.02 4.37
N SER A 713 10.41 -20.22 4.84
CA SER A 713 10.83 -20.71 6.16
C SER A 713 12.34 -20.85 6.29
N ARG A 714 13.04 -21.03 5.16
CA ARG A 714 14.50 -21.23 5.12
C ARG A 714 15.25 -19.93 5.31
N SER A 715 14.90 -18.90 4.54
CA SER A 715 15.42 -17.54 4.75
C SER A 715 14.76 -16.84 5.93
N ARG A 716 13.72 -17.44 6.53
CA ARG A 716 12.85 -16.82 7.54
C ARG A 716 12.38 -15.46 7.05
N THR A 717 11.81 -15.37 5.85
CA THR A 717 11.27 -14.12 5.31
C THR A 717 9.78 -14.24 5.01
N PHE A 718 9.05 -13.12 5.14
CA PHE A 718 7.70 -12.95 4.62
C PHE A 718 7.76 -12.14 3.33
N LEU A 719 6.96 -12.56 2.35
CA LEU A 719 6.78 -11.88 1.07
C LEU A 719 5.54 -10.98 1.21
N ILE A 720 5.73 -9.68 1.00
CA ILE A 720 4.76 -8.65 1.37
C ILE A 720 4.48 -7.76 0.16
N VAL A 721 3.25 -7.26 0.04
CA VAL A 721 2.92 -6.12 -0.81
C VAL A 721 2.59 -4.93 0.09
N ASP A 722 3.41 -3.91 -0.02
CA ASP A 722 3.30 -2.67 0.74
C ASP A 722 3.19 -1.48 -0.20
N ASN A 723 2.10 -0.72 -0.11
CA ASN A 723 1.79 0.42 -0.99
C ASN A 723 1.95 0.12 -2.50
N GLY A 724 1.78 -1.15 -2.89
CA GLY A 724 1.91 -1.62 -4.27
C GLY A 724 3.26 -2.21 -4.61
N HIS A 725 4.25 -2.08 -3.74
CA HIS A 725 5.59 -2.65 -3.89
C HIS A 725 5.66 -4.05 -3.29
N ALA A 726 6.16 -5.01 -4.07
CA ALA A 726 6.56 -6.30 -3.52
C ALA A 726 7.88 -6.13 -2.77
N VAL A 727 7.88 -6.49 -1.49
CA VAL A 727 9.05 -6.43 -0.61
C VAL A 727 9.18 -7.73 0.19
N GLU A 728 10.38 -8.03 0.64
CA GLU A 728 10.63 -9.16 1.55
C GLU A 728 11.08 -8.62 2.89
N TRP A 729 10.44 -9.03 3.98
CA TRP A 729 10.88 -8.70 5.32
C TRP A 729 11.38 -9.96 6.02
N SER A 730 12.49 -9.86 6.76
CA SER A 730 12.88 -10.93 7.68
C SER A 730 11.78 -11.19 8.70
N TYR A 731 11.72 -12.41 9.23
CA TYR A 731 10.75 -12.80 10.24
C TYR A 731 10.89 -11.91 11.46
N GLU A 732 12.11 -11.59 11.86
CA GLU A 732 12.43 -10.72 13.00
C GLU A 732 11.94 -9.30 12.75
N HIS A 733 12.16 -8.75 11.55
CA HIS A 733 11.67 -7.43 11.18
C HIS A 733 10.14 -7.40 11.10
N PHE A 734 9.53 -8.37 10.42
CA PHE A 734 8.07 -8.49 10.37
C PHE A 734 7.47 -8.65 11.77
N ALA A 735 8.07 -9.48 12.62
CA ALA A 735 7.61 -9.71 13.98
C ALA A 735 7.69 -8.43 14.84
N SER A 736 8.75 -7.62 14.69
CA SER A 736 8.88 -6.38 15.45
C SER A 736 7.88 -5.32 14.99
N MET A 737 7.65 -5.19 13.68
CA MET A 737 6.63 -4.32 13.12
C MET A 737 5.22 -4.80 13.50
N PHE A 738 5.00 -6.12 13.51
CA PHE A 738 3.74 -6.72 13.95
C PHE A 738 3.49 -6.50 15.45
N ASP A 739 4.52 -6.25 16.27
CA ASP A 739 4.37 -6.06 17.72
C ASP A 739 4.06 -4.62 18.16
N TYR A 740 3.90 -3.68 17.22
CA TYR A 740 3.81 -2.24 17.52
C TYR A 740 4.90 -1.72 18.50
N GLY A 741 6.05 -2.40 18.59
CA GLY A 741 7.13 -2.02 19.51
C GLY A 741 6.86 -2.23 21.02
N GLN A 742 5.89 -3.06 21.41
CA GLN A 742 5.55 -3.35 22.82
C GLN A 742 5.07 -2.17 23.67
N ASP A 743 4.63 -1.08 23.06
CA ASP A 743 4.05 0.04 23.80
C ASP A 743 2.60 -0.24 24.19
N ALA A 744 2.39 -0.73 25.42
CA ALA A 744 1.07 -1.00 25.96
C ALA A 744 0.17 0.26 26.05
N GLN A 745 0.74 1.47 26.13
CA GLN A 745 -0.04 2.70 26.13
C GLN A 745 -0.57 3.00 24.73
N PHE A 746 0.26 2.81 23.71
CA PHE A 746 -0.14 2.94 22.32
C PHE A 746 -1.23 1.92 21.94
N GLU A 747 -1.07 0.66 22.34
CA GLU A 747 -2.09 -0.37 22.13
C GLU A 747 -3.42 -0.02 22.81
N ALA A 748 -3.38 0.52 24.04
CA ALA A 748 -4.58 0.97 24.74
C ALA A 748 -5.26 2.15 24.02
N LEU A 749 -4.48 3.08 23.47
CA LEU A 749 -4.99 4.20 22.68
C LEU A 749 -5.66 3.72 21.39
N LEU A 750 -5.02 2.81 20.65
CA LEU A 750 -5.60 2.20 19.45
C LEU A 750 -6.92 1.48 19.77
N ALA A 751 -6.97 0.73 20.88
CA ALA A 751 -8.18 0.07 21.32
C ALA A 751 -9.33 1.05 21.64
N LEU A 752 -9.04 2.21 22.24
CA LEU A 752 -10.04 3.28 22.47
C LEU A 752 -10.60 3.84 21.15
N MET A 753 -9.83 3.81 20.07
CA MET A 753 -10.24 4.20 18.72
C MET A 753 -10.86 3.05 17.91
N ASN A 754 -11.12 1.89 18.54
CA ASN A 754 -11.60 0.68 17.88
C ASN A 754 -10.65 0.17 16.77
N VAL A 755 -9.34 0.44 16.94
CA VAL A 755 -8.26 -0.09 16.13
C VAL A 755 -7.64 -1.26 16.91
N GLU A 756 -8.19 -2.44 16.69
CA GLU A 756 -7.69 -3.67 17.32
C GLU A 756 -6.51 -4.25 16.53
N LYS A 757 -5.47 -4.71 17.23
CA LYS A 757 -4.40 -5.49 16.63
C LYS A 757 -4.95 -6.74 15.96
N GLY A 758 -4.60 -6.97 14.71
CA GLY A 758 -5.02 -8.19 14.04
C GLY A 758 -4.77 -8.22 12.55
N SER A 759 -5.31 -9.27 11.95
CA SER A 759 -5.27 -9.51 10.52
C SER A 759 -6.68 -9.69 9.98
N ILE A 760 -6.93 -9.21 8.76
CA ILE A 760 -8.15 -9.53 8.03
C ILE A 760 -7.86 -10.73 7.14
N ILE A 761 -8.65 -11.80 7.35
CA ILE A 761 -8.48 -13.08 6.67
C ILE A 761 -9.77 -13.49 5.99
N TYR A 762 -9.68 -14.14 4.84
CA TYR A 762 -10.84 -14.64 4.12
C TYR A 762 -11.20 -16.05 4.56
N ARG A 763 -12.27 -16.26 5.34
CA ARG A 763 -12.83 -17.58 5.68
C ARG A 763 -13.91 -17.95 4.67
N ARG A 764 -13.72 -19.08 3.97
CA ARG A 764 -14.75 -19.68 3.13
C ARG A 764 -15.88 -20.27 3.97
#